data_AF-A0A0N5C5G7-F1
#
_entry.id   AF-A0A0N5C5G7-F1
#
_cell.length_a   1.000
_cell.length_b   1.000
_cell.length_c   1.000
_cell.angle_alpha   90.00
_cell.angle_beta   90.00
_cell.angle_gamma   90.00
#
_symmetry.space_group_name_H-M   'P 1'
#
loop_
_entity.id
_entity.type
_entity.pdbx_description
1 polymer ?
#
loop_
_entity_poly.entity_id
_entity_poly.type
_entity_poly.pdbx_seq_one_letter_code
_entity_poly.pdbx_strand_id
1 'polypeptide(L)'
;MLNSNLIPKWRQKRLLRTTKRNGHDYPKRANVTFRRDSDCDINEEAVEVNDIIETMLFPAIFRTKWSKNLTDKVTEDMTDEEKLTFFLADFLRIKAETAMCDKGSSDVLNLIASFMPTVFKCPRTIEGCRSFVRNKVPDVAAIYDEAEEVLVDEARILLMPFNKTVKHVVKKNLEFLLPQTNENGIIDINLQLHTDGVEITKSSKLKIWPLSAVIENLPGKIRISKSNVIIIAIHLSDKTPDFKAFCERFVRDFNSGIQVLFHRVNDDILQTRTVKYRVRCNMLTGDIPAIRSILNLQGHACQYGCIHCYCESVTARSVFGNGNKRTYVSSETFALRTNDSYKQDLNEMTTRGLQASFGVKGMSYLADLIKVPEDVAIDYFHTVLLGPFKEDILRIVNSYMSLNKENSVVKTVKVPGFIDRQFSHFKQAIEMSIFPSEFKRKLKPLTELDSYKGIEWKNLMLYALPTVMSDICNGTSKPLYLVILSLANAVIVLMKDNVNAMEIKKSQEQLYQWFTDRTAILDNDAMTLKAHQITHLAEIVERHGSLCHYSCFFGEGLGYNLTRMISLKTLDKSLNQLKTRLTDYSVINSIIDQMEKKVPRESKSIDTRMCVRDFCHHHFVDSSLEVQEISEFHFKSYLIKPAYDMPFTKDSFVAYKSDQSNFKCAIGVVKSVVSVDTKIWMILKPLKIKSTIFDKFPVNSNDIILDRIKENTMFDHYFCLEEYMPKEEMTAYRPMSYFAKEKSHLVVIDVNAILYKCLIINTPGEKSICCPIIAPFEHN
;
A
#
# COMPACT_ATOMS: atom_id res chain seq x y z
N MET A 1 -47.19 6.92 27.21
CA MET A 1 -46.92 7.94 26.17
C MET A 1 -45.42 8.04 26.00
N LEU A 2 -44.88 7.56 24.87
CA LEU A 2 -43.63 8.04 24.27
C LEU A 2 -43.56 7.49 22.83
N ASN A 3 -43.42 8.42 21.91
CA ASN A 3 -43.64 8.32 20.47
C ASN A 3 -42.66 7.36 19.77
N SER A 4 -43.20 6.37 19.08
CA SER A 4 -42.52 5.63 18.01
C SER A 4 -42.80 6.32 16.66
N ASN A 5 -42.01 7.33 16.32
CA ASN A 5 -41.90 7.84 14.94
C ASN A 5 -40.64 8.69 14.82
N LEU A 6 -39.67 8.21 14.04
CA LEU A 6 -38.78 8.99 13.15
C LEU A 6 -37.73 8.02 12.54
N ILE A 7 -38.16 7.20 11.58
CA ILE A 7 -37.26 6.59 10.59
C ILE A 7 -37.50 7.33 9.26
N PRO A 8 -36.47 7.87 8.60
CA PRO A 8 -36.61 8.56 7.32
C PRO A 8 -37.18 7.68 6.19
N LYS A 9 -38.10 8.24 5.39
CA LYS A 9 -38.87 7.56 4.32
C LYS A 9 -38.04 6.85 3.24
N TRP A 10 -36.73 7.10 3.12
CA TRP A 10 -35.86 6.39 2.17
C TRP A 10 -35.45 4.98 2.64
N ARG A 11 -35.54 4.67 3.95
CA ARG A 11 -35.28 3.33 4.50
C ARG A 11 -36.47 2.36 4.41
N GLN A 12 -37.70 2.86 4.26
CA GLN A 12 -38.90 2.01 4.15
C GLN A 12 -39.04 1.31 2.80
N LYS A 13 -38.42 1.82 1.73
CA LYS A 13 -38.53 1.23 0.37
C LYS A 13 -37.63 0.02 0.10
N ARG A 14 -36.76 -0.38 1.04
CA ARG A 14 -35.81 -1.50 0.84
C ARG A 14 -36.21 -2.82 1.51
N LEU A 15 -37.33 -2.85 2.24
CA LEU A 15 -37.80 -4.02 3.00
C LEU A 15 -39.02 -4.74 2.39
N LEU A 16 -39.48 -4.34 1.20
CA LEU A 16 -40.71 -4.89 0.57
C LEU A 16 -40.48 -5.51 -0.83
N ARG A 17 -39.38 -6.23 -1.04
CA ARG A 17 -39.25 -7.13 -2.20
C ARG A 17 -38.52 -8.42 -1.85
N THR A 18 -39.22 -9.31 -1.16
CA THR A 18 -39.06 -10.76 -1.30
C THR A 18 -40.39 -11.43 -0.98
N THR A 19 -40.61 -12.59 -1.62
CA THR A 19 -41.75 -13.53 -1.54
C THR A 19 -42.99 -13.22 -2.38
N LYS A 20 -43.10 -13.91 -3.52
CA LYS A 20 -44.25 -14.77 -3.84
C LYS A 20 -43.83 -15.86 -4.84
N ARG A 21 -43.84 -17.10 -4.34
CA ARG A 21 -43.94 -18.37 -5.07
C ARG A 21 -45.41 -18.64 -5.40
N ASN A 22 -45.61 -19.66 -6.26
CA ASN A 22 -46.83 -20.31 -6.76
C ASN A 22 -47.13 -19.88 -8.20
N GLY A 23 -47.19 -20.75 -9.21
CA GLY A 23 -47.39 -22.19 -9.23
C GLY A 23 -48.60 -22.47 -10.13
N HIS A 24 -48.42 -23.22 -11.22
CA HIS A 24 -49.51 -23.90 -11.91
C HIS A 24 -48.99 -25.20 -12.56
N ASP A 25 -49.61 -26.29 -12.14
CA ASP A 25 -49.64 -27.66 -12.67
C ASP A 25 -50.12 -27.67 -14.15
N TYR A 26 -49.77 -28.63 -15.02
CA TYR A 26 -50.22 -30.03 -15.02
C TYR A 26 -49.32 -30.97 -15.88
N PRO A 27 -49.45 -32.32 -15.75
CA PRO A 27 -48.34 -33.29 -15.89
C PRO A 27 -48.54 -34.42 -16.94
N LYS A 28 -47.53 -35.33 -17.00
CA LYS A 28 -47.53 -36.76 -17.46
C LYS A 28 -47.66 -36.99 -18.99
N ARG A 29 -47.05 -37.98 -19.67
CA ARG A 29 -46.44 -39.31 -19.40
C ARG A 29 -45.69 -39.70 -20.72
N ALA A 30 -44.46 -40.23 -20.71
CA ALA A 30 -44.05 -41.65 -20.66
C ALA A 30 -43.56 -42.26 -22.01
N ASN A 31 -42.31 -42.75 -21.97
CA ASN A 31 -41.71 -43.99 -22.51
C ASN A 31 -41.88 -44.44 -23.97
N VAL A 32 -40.78 -44.99 -24.52
CA VAL A 32 -40.58 -46.27 -25.26
C VAL A 32 -39.47 -46.07 -26.32
N THR A 33 -38.19 -46.40 -26.06
CA THR A 33 -37.41 -47.66 -26.26
C THR A 33 -37.02 -48.09 -27.70
N PHE A 34 -35.72 -48.45 -27.83
CA PHE A 34 -35.01 -49.37 -28.78
C PHE A 34 -34.73 -48.86 -30.22
N ARG A 35 -33.57 -49.08 -30.90
CA ARG A 35 -32.45 -50.08 -30.95
C ARG A 35 -31.25 -49.45 -31.73
N ARG A 36 -29.95 -49.73 -31.42
CA ARG A 36 -28.95 -50.58 -32.15
C ARG A 36 -28.88 -50.36 -33.68
N ASP A 37 -27.76 -50.19 -34.40
CA ASP A 37 -26.34 -50.59 -34.30
C ASP A 37 -25.48 -49.66 -35.20
N SER A 38 -24.16 -49.59 -35.00
CA SER A 38 -23.11 -49.89 -36.02
C SER A 38 -21.74 -49.32 -35.62
N ASP A 39 -20.75 -50.21 -35.68
CA ASP A 39 -19.32 -49.96 -35.56
C ASP A 39 -18.79 -49.05 -36.68
N CYS A 40 -17.84 -48.17 -36.36
CA CYS A 40 -16.79 -47.70 -37.26
C CYS A 40 -15.61 -47.16 -36.45
N ASP A 41 -14.48 -47.87 -36.53
CA ASP A 41 -13.13 -47.38 -36.19
C ASP A 41 -12.78 -46.15 -37.02
N ILE A 42 -12.37 -45.04 -36.40
CA ILE A 42 -11.50 -44.03 -37.03
C ILE A 42 -10.55 -43.43 -35.99
N ASN A 43 -9.27 -43.43 -36.36
CA ASN A 43 -8.09 -42.85 -35.74
C ASN A 43 -8.31 -41.51 -35.01
N GLU A 44 -7.81 -41.40 -33.78
CA GLU A 44 -7.63 -40.13 -33.06
C GLU A 44 -6.41 -39.38 -33.61
N GLU A 45 -6.63 -38.43 -34.53
CA GLU A 45 -5.71 -37.30 -34.72
C GLU A 45 -5.98 -36.26 -33.62
N ALA A 46 -4.91 -35.78 -32.99
CA ALA A 46 -4.98 -34.68 -32.03
C ALA A 46 -5.42 -33.38 -32.75
N VAL A 47 -6.70 -33.06 -32.66
CA VAL A 47 -7.26 -31.79 -33.14
C VAL A 47 -6.85 -30.67 -32.18
N GLU A 48 -6.15 -29.65 -32.68
CA GLU A 48 -5.81 -28.46 -31.91
C GLU A 48 -7.08 -27.77 -31.38
N VAL A 49 -7.11 -27.46 -30.09
CA VAL A 49 -8.27 -26.86 -29.39
C VAL A 49 -8.78 -25.58 -30.06
N ASN A 50 -7.91 -24.87 -30.80
CA ASN A 50 -8.27 -23.66 -31.53
C ASN A 50 -9.24 -23.93 -32.69
N ASP A 51 -9.10 -25.04 -33.42
CA ASP A 51 -9.98 -25.41 -34.53
C ASP A 51 -11.39 -25.79 -34.05
N ILE A 52 -11.47 -26.36 -32.84
CA ILE A 52 -12.75 -26.67 -32.18
C ILE A 52 -13.45 -25.38 -31.75
N ILE A 53 -12.72 -24.38 -31.27
CA ILE A 53 -13.31 -23.08 -30.86
C ILE A 53 -13.85 -22.32 -32.08
N GLU A 54 -13.20 -22.42 -33.24
CA GLU A 54 -13.66 -21.79 -34.48
C GLU A 54 -14.96 -22.39 -35.02
N THR A 55 -15.23 -23.66 -34.75
CA THR A 55 -16.44 -24.36 -35.19
C THR A 55 -17.63 -24.21 -34.25
N MET A 56 -17.45 -23.61 -33.06
CA MET A 56 -18.53 -23.38 -32.10
C MET A 56 -19.42 -22.19 -32.47
N LEU A 57 -20.73 -22.31 -32.17
CA LEU A 57 -21.66 -21.18 -32.20
C LEU A 57 -21.21 -20.13 -31.19
N PHE A 58 -20.78 -18.97 -31.71
CA PHE A 58 -20.23 -17.81 -30.96
C PHE A 58 -18.81 -18.00 -30.36
N PRO A 59 -17.77 -18.17 -31.19
CA PRO A 59 -16.37 -18.34 -30.73
C PRO A 59 -15.89 -17.19 -29.84
N ALA A 60 -16.42 -15.99 -30.07
CA ALA A 60 -16.12 -14.78 -29.30
C ALA A 60 -16.47 -14.90 -27.80
N ILE A 61 -17.46 -15.72 -27.43
CA ILE A 61 -17.82 -15.98 -26.02
C ILE A 61 -16.69 -16.76 -25.34
N PHE A 62 -16.13 -17.75 -26.04
CA PHE A 62 -15.04 -18.60 -25.55
C PHE A 62 -13.68 -17.90 -25.55
N ARG A 63 -13.49 -16.87 -26.40
CA ARG A 63 -12.28 -16.02 -26.44
C ARG A 63 -12.26 -14.90 -25.38
N THR A 64 -13.29 -14.74 -24.55
CA THR A 64 -13.25 -13.73 -23.49
C THR A 64 -12.18 -14.11 -22.47
N LYS A 65 -11.10 -13.32 -22.44
CA LYS A 65 -9.95 -13.50 -21.55
C LYS A 65 -10.43 -13.80 -20.12
N TRP A 66 -10.13 -15.01 -19.64
CA TRP A 66 -10.58 -15.50 -18.35
C TRP A 66 -9.97 -14.63 -17.23
N SER A 67 -10.64 -14.62 -16.07
CA SER A 67 -10.32 -13.87 -14.86
C SER A 67 -8.85 -13.44 -14.73
N LYS A 68 -8.61 -12.13 -14.46
CA LYS A 68 -7.27 -11.55 -14.24
C LYS A 68 -6.47 -12.21 -13.10
N ASN A 69 -7.12 -13.02 -12.27
CA ASN A 69 -6.56 -13.68 -11.09
C ASN A 69 -6.41 -15.20 -11.26
N LEU A 70 -6.46 -15.75 -12.48
CA LEU A 70 -6.19 -17.17 -12.74
C LEU A 70 -4.89 -17.31 -13.53
N THR A 71 -4.11 -18.33 -13.20
CA THR A 71 -2.85 -18.61 -13.90
C THR A 71 -3.18 -19.33 -15.20
N ASP A 72 -3.46 -18.58 -16.25
CA ASP A 72 -3.65 -19.08 -17.62
C ASP A 72 -2.29 -19.43 -18.25
N LYS A 73 -1.47 -20.20 -17.51
CA LYS A 73 -0.05 -20.48 -17.80
C LYS A 73 0.24 -21.98 -17.90
N VAL A 74 -0.78 -22.79 -18.17
CA VAL A 74 -0.59 -24.22 -18.40
C VAL A 74 -0.01 -24.40 -19.80
N THR A 75 1.23 -24.86 -19.92
CA THR A 75 1.84 -25.21 -21.21
C THR A 75 1.60 -26.69 -21.52
N GLU A 76 1.72 -27.08 -22.78
CA GLU A 76 1.58 -28.47 -23.21
C GLU A 76 2.62 -29.39 -22.54
N ASP A 77 3.78 -28.84 -22.22
CA ASP A 77 4.93 -29.55 -21.62
C ASP A 77 4.72 -29.96 -20.16
N MET A 78 3.67 -29.46 -19.51
CA MET A 78 3.41 -29.72 -18.09
C MET A 78 2.77 -31.08 -17.87
N THR A 79 3.27 -31.81 -16.87
CA THR A 79 2.69 -33.11 -16.47
C THR A 79 1.27 -32.94 -15.92
N ASP A 80 0.46 -33.99 -16.02
CA ASP A 80 -0.90 -34.03 -15.46
C ASP A 80 -0.94 -33.74 -13.96
N GLU A 81 0.09 -34.19 -13.23
CA GLU A 81 0.21 -33.94 -11.80
C GLU A 81 0.53 -32.47 -11.47
N GLU A 82 1.34 -31.81 -12.30
CA GLU A 82 1.60 -30.37 -12.20
C GLU A 82 0.33 -29.58 -12.52
N LYS A 83 -0.37 -29.93 -13.61
CA LYS A 83 -1.66 -29.33 -13.98
C LYS A 83 -2.67 -29.44 -12.84
N LEU A 84 -2.80 -30.61 -12.22
CA LEU A 84 -3.68 -30.82 -11.05
C LEU A 84 -3.23 -30.00 -9.84
N THR A 85 -1.92 -29.95 -9.55
CA THR A 85 -1.37 -29.17 -8.44
C THR A 85 -1.74 -27.69 -8.57
N PHE A 86 -1.60 -27.13 -9.76
CA PHE A 86 -1.89 -25.73 -10.03
C PHE A 86 -3.37 -25.42 -10.06
N PHE A 87 -4.19 -26.31 -10.63
CA PHE A 87 -5.64 -26.23 -10.55
C PHE A 87 -6.11 -26.14 -9.08
N LEU A 88 -5.60 -27.02 -8.21
CA LEU A 88 -5.99 -27.04 -6.81
C LEU A 88 -5.48 -25.82 -6.03
N ALA A 89 -4.29 -25.34 -6.34
CA ALA A 89 -3.75 -24.10 -5.77
C ALA A 89 -4.62 -22.90 -6.15
N ASP A 90 -4.99 -22.77 -7.42
CA ASP A 90 -5.88 -21.72 -7.92
C ASP A 90 -7.29 -21.84 -7.33
N PHE A 91 -7.82 -23.06 -7.19
CA PHE A 91 -9.11 -23.30 -6.55
C PHE A 91 -9.13 -22.79 -5.10
N LEU A 92 -8.09 -23.11 -4.31
CA LEU A 92 -7.98 -22.62 -2.94
C LEU A 92 -7.77 -21.09 -2.88
N ARG A 93 -7.06 -20.50 -3.85
CA ARG A 93 -6.93 -19.04 -3.99
C ARG A 93 -8.29 -18.39 -4.24
N ILE A 94 -9.05 -18.88 -5.22
CA ILE A 94 -10.40 -18.38 -5.53
C ILE A 94 -11.28 -18.48 -4.29
N LYS A 95 -11.28 -19.62 -3.60
CA LYS A 95 -12.05 -19.81 -2.38
C LYS A 95 -11.73 -18.76 -1.32
N ALA A 96 -10.45 -18.44 -1.13
CA ALA A 96 -10.02 -17.42 -0.18
C ALA A 96 -10.47 -16.01 -0.61
N GLU A 97 -10.49 -15.73 -1.91
CA GLU A 97 -10.92 -14.44 -2.45
C GLU A 97 -12.45 -14.24 -2.43
N THR A 98 -13.21 -15.28 -2.74
CA THR A 98 -14.66 -15.21 -3.04
C THR A 98 -15.56 -15.52 -1.83
N ALA A 99 -15.00 -15.71 -0.63
CA ALA A 99 -15.74 -16.08 0.58
C ALA A 99 -16.63 -17.33 0.40
N MET A 100 -16.27 -18.25 -0.49
CA MET A 100 -16.98 -19.50 -0.68
C MET A 100 -16.91 -20.35 0.60
N CYS A 101 -18.06 -20.85 1.05
CA CYS A 101 -18.12 -21.74 2.22
C CYS A 101 -17.49 -23.11 1.91
N ASP A 102 -17.01 -23.82 2.93
CA ASP A 102 -16.33 -25.12 2.75
C ASP A 102 -17.26 -26.18 2.13
N LYS A 103 -18.55 -26.14 2.43
CA LYS A 103 -19.57 -27.00 1.81
C LYS A 103 -19.68 -26.74 0.31
N GLY A 104 -19.95 -25.49 -0.09
CA GLY A 104 -20.08 -25.14 -1.51
C GLY A 104 -18.80 -25.40 -2.30
N SER A 105 -17.63 -25.18 -1.69
CA SER A 105 -16.36 -25.55 -2.32
C SER A 105 -16.20 -27.07 -2.49
N SER A 106 -16.62 -27.87 -1.51
CA SER A 106 -16.60 -29.34 -1.64
C SER A 106 -17.58 -29.83 -2.70
N ASP A 107 -18.76 -29.22 -2.81
CA ASP A 107 -19.75 -29.55 -3.85
C ASP A 107 -19.18 -29.27 -5.26
N VAL A 108 -18.49 -28.14 -5.45
CA VAL A 108 -17.82 -27.81 -6.71
C VAL A 108 -16.68 -28.80 -7.03
N LEU A 109 -15.86 -29.15 -6.03
CA LEU A 109 -14.80 -30.16 -6.23
C LEU A 109 -15.37 -31.53 -6.59
N ASN A 110 -16.44 -31.94 -5.93
CA ASN A 110 -17.14 -33.19 -6.24
C ASN A 110 -17.67 -33.19 -7.67
N LEU A 111 -18.27 -32.06 -8.10
CA LEU A 111 -18.73 -31.90 -9.47
C LEU A 111 -17.55 -32.06 -10.44
N ILE A 112 -16.47 -31.30 -10.27
CA ILE A 112 -15.29 -31.35 -11.15
C ILE A 112 -14.67 -32.76 -11.18
N ALA A 113 -14.49 -33.40 -10.03
CA ALA A 113 -13.96 -34.75 -9.92
C ALA A 113 -14.90 -35.82 -10.50
N SER A 114 -16.20 -35.55 -10.65
CA SER A 114 -17.15 -36.47 -11.27
C SER A 114 -17.06 -36.50 -12.81
N PHE A 115 -16.51 -35.45 -13.43
CA PHE A 115 -16.32 -35.35 -14.87
C PHE A 115 -14.89 -35.67 -15.33
N MET A 116 -13.94 -35.89 -14.41
CA MET A 116 -12.58 -36.31 -14.75
C MET A 116 -12.46 -37.84 -14.85
N PRO A 117 -11.59 -38.36 -15.73
CA PRO A 117 -11.33 -39.79 -15.82
C PRO A 117 -10.90 -40.36 -14.45
N THR A 118 -11.32 -41.59 -14.13
CA THR A 118 -11.06 -42.25 -12.84
C THR A 118 -9.58 -42.41 -12.50
N VAL A 119 -8.71 -42.32 -13.51
CA VAL A 119 -7.25 -42.33 -13.39
C VAL A 119 -6.73 -41.07 -12.67
N PHE A 120 -7.45 -39.94 -12.77
CA PHE A 120 -7.06 -38.68 -12.10
C PHE A 120 -7.51 -38.69 -10.63
N LYS A 121 -6.53 -38.70 -9.71
CA LYS A 121 -6.75 -38.64 -8.26
C LYS A 121 -7.07 -37.23 -7.76
N CYS A 122 -8.08 -36.57 -8.34
CA CYS A 122 -8.48 -35.24 -7.86
C CYS A 122 -9.19 -35.32 -6.50
N PRO A 123 -8.77 -34.51 -5.50
CA PRO A 123 -9.45 -34.47 -4.22
C PRO A 123 -10.90 -33.98 -4.32
N ARG A 124 -11.78 -34.66 -3.57
CA ARG A 124 -13.23 -34.38 -3.51
C ARG A 124 -13.67 -33.51 -2.34
N THR A 125 -12.77 -33.25 -1.41
CA THR A 125 -13.03 -32.45 -0.21
C THR A 125 -11.99 -31.35 -0.08
N ILE A 126 -12.35 -30.27 0.62
CA ILE A 126 -11.41 -29.19 0.90
C ILE A 126 -10.19 -29.68 1.68
N GLU A 127 -10.39 -30.58 2.63
CA GLU A 127 -9.29 -31.15 3.40
C GLU A 127 -8.38 -32.04 2.54
N GLY A 128 -8.97 -32.79 1.60
CA GLY A 128 -8.22 -33.51 0.58
C GLY A 128 -7.38 -32.59 -0.30
N CYS A 129 -7.95 -31.44 -0.74
CA CYS A 129 -7.19 -30.44 -1.49
C CYS A 129 -6.03 -29.88 -0.68
N ARG A 130 -6.28 -29.48 0.58
CA ARG A 130 -5.22 -28.96 1.46
C ARG A 130 -4.11 -29.97 1.66
N SER A 131 -4.45 -31.22 1.96
CA SER A 131 -3.49 -32.31 2.13
C SER A 131 -2.66 -32.51 0.85
N PHE A 132 -3.31 -32.57 -0.31
CA PHE A 132 -2.64 -32.71 -1.60
C PHE A 132 -1.62 -31.59 -1.84
N VAL A 133 -2.04 -30.33 -1.69
CA VAL A 133 -1.20 -29.15 -1.97
C VAL A 133 -0.09 -29.01 -0.92
N ARG A 134 -0.34 -29.31 0.35
CA ARG A 134 0.69 -29.32 1.41
C ARG A 134 1.79 -30.34 1.14
N ASN A 135 1.44 -31.53 0.64
CA ASN A 135 2.41 -32.56 0.29
C ASN A 135 3.35 -32.16 -0.85
N LYS A 136 3.00 -31.13 -1.65
CA LYS A 136 3.88 -30.60 -2.71
C LYS A 136 4.96 -29.66 -2.19
N VAL A 137 4.75 -29.03 -1.04
CA VAL A 137 5.70 -28.12 -0.40
C VAL A 137 5.78 -28.38 1.11
N PRO A 138 6.22 -29.58 1.52
CA PRO A 138 6.17 -30.02 2.92
C PRO A 138 6.97 -29.10 3.85
N ASP A 139 8.11 -28.57 3.38
CA ASP A 139 8.94 -27.63 4.13
C ASP A 139 8.19 -26.37 4.57
N VAL A 140 7.25 -25.89 3.74
CA VAL A 140 6.45 -24.68 4.01
C VAL A 140 5.28 -25.00 4.93
N ALA A 141 4.63 -26.15 4.69
CA ALA A 141 3.55 -26.63 5.54
C ALA A 141 4.02 -26.86 6.99
N ALA A 142 5.20 -27.49 7.16
CA ALA A 142 5.79 -27.80 8.46
C ALA A 142 6.09 -26.56 9.32
N ILE A 143 6.26 -25.37 8.72
CA ILE A 143 6.42 -24.12 9.46
C ILE A 143 5.17 -23.86 10.30
N TYR A 144 3.97 -24.06 9.75
CA TYR A 144 2.75 -23.74 10.47
C TYR A 144 2.31 -24.84 11.44
N ASP A 145 2.78 -26.07 11.26
CA ASP A 145 2.50 -27.17 12.19
C ASP A 145 3.02 -26.88 13.60
N GLU A 146 4.15 -26.17 13.70
CA GLU A 146 4.78 -25.72 14.95
C GLU A 146 4.14 -24.46 15.57
N ALA A 147 3.10 -23.89 14.96
CA ALA A 147 2.38 -22.79 15.57
C ALA A 147 1.58 -23.27 16.79
N GLU A 148 1.77 -22.60 17.93
CA GLU A 148 1.23 -22.97 19.23
C GLU A 148 0.14 -21.98 19.65
N GLU A 149 -0.94 -22.47 20.24
CA GLU A 149 -1.98 -21.61 20.83
C GLU A 149 -1.88 -21.65 22.36
N VAL A 150 -1.73 -20.47 22.97
CA VAL A 150 -1.58 -20.29 24.42
C VAL A 150 -2.73 -19.45 24.96
N LEU A 151 -3.19 -19.75 26.18
CA LEU A 151 -4.21 -18.98 26.89
C LEU A 151 -3.53 -18.16 28.01
N VAL A 152 -3.74 -16.84 28.01
CA VAL A 152 -3.22 -15.91 29.02
C VAL A 152 -4.35 -14.95 29.39
N ASP A 153 -4.78 -14.91 30.66
CA ASP A 153 -5.80 -13.98 31.17
C ASP A 153 -7.05 -13.84 30.27
N GLU A 154 -7.65 -14.99 29.91
CA GLU A 154 -8.83 -15.10 29.03
C GLU A 154 -8.57 -14.73 27.55
N ALA A 155 -7.37 -14.26 27.22
CA ALA A 155 -6.93 -14.01 25.86
C ALA A 155 -6.27 -15.25 25.26
N ARG A 156 -6.50 -15.46 23.96
CA ARG A 156 -5.83 -16.53 23.19
C ARG A 156 -4.74 -15.91 22.33
N ILE A 157 -3.56 -16.52 22.33
CA ILE A 157 -2.40 -16.07 21.58
C ILE A 157 -1.94 -17.19 20.67
N LEU A 158 -1.91 -16.95 19.36
CA LEU A 158 -1.28 -17.84 18.39
C LEU A 158 0.18 -17.41 18.20
N LEU A 159 1.12 -18.23 18.66
CA LEU A 159 2.55 -18.03 18.54
C LEU A 159 3.06 -18.73 17.27
N MET A 160 3.77 -17.99 16.42
CA MET A 160 4.33 -18.51 15.18
C MET A 160 5.82 -18.88 15.38
N PRO A 161 6.35 -19.88 14.67
CA PRO A 161 7.77 -20.24 14.76
C PRO A 161 8.64 -19.26 13.99
N PHE A 162 8.90 -18.12 14.62
CA PHE A 162 9.55 -16.94 14.07
C PHE A 162 10.80 -17.27 13.23
N ASN A 163 11.77 -17.98 13.80
CA ASN A 163 13.05 -18.27 13.13
C ASN A 163 12.86 -19.05 11.81
N LYS A 164 11.89 -19.98 11.75
CA LYS A 164 11.58 -20.74 10.53
C LYS A 164 10.89 -19.86 9.49
N THR A 165 9.96 -19.02 9.91
CA THR A 165 9.29 -18.05 9.03
C THR A 165 10.29 -17.07 8.42
N VAL A 166 11.18 -16.49 9.22
CA VAL A 166 12.24 -15.58 8.73
C VAL A 166 13.13 -16.30 7.72
N LYS A 167 13.62 -17.50 8.07
CA LYS A 167 14.47 -18.32 7.19
C LYS A 167 13.79 -18.60 5.84
N HIS A 168 12.48 -18.88 5.85
CA HIS A 168 11.69 -19.09 4.63
C HIS A 168 11.62 -17.82 3.76
N VAL A 169 11.30 -16.67 4.37
CA VAL A 169 11.21 -15.40 3.64
C VAL A 169 12.58 -14.98 3.08
N VAL A 170 13.67 -15.16 3.83
CA VAL A 170 15.04 -14.92 3.36
C VAL A 170 15.36 -15.82 2.16
N LYS A 171 15.11 -17.13 2.27
CA LYS A 171 15.36 -18.11 1.19
C LYS A 171 14.58 -17.75 -0.08
N LYS A 172 13.31 -17.35 0.06
CA LYS A 172 12.45 -16.96 -1.06
C LYS A 172 12.99 -15.76 -1.83
N ASN A 173 13.57 -14.79 -1.13
CA ASN A 173 13.96 -13.49 -1.70
C ASN A 173 15.49 -13.34 -1.87
N LEU A 174 16.24 -14.44 -1.98
CA LEU A 174 17.70 -14.40 -2.10
C LEU A 174 18.19 -13.55 -3.28
N GLU A 175 17.44 -13.47 -4.39
CA GLU A 175 17.79 -12.64 -5.54
C GLU A 175 17.98 -11.16 -5.19
N PHE A 176 17.21 -10.64 -4.22
CA PHE A 176 17.31 -9.26 -3.75
C PHE A 176 18.33 -9.08 -2.63
N LEU A 177 18.60 -10.15 -1.88
CA LEU A 177 19.40 -10.11 -0.65
C LEU A 177 20.88 -10.42 -0.89
N LEU A 178 21.20 -11.33 -1.82
CA LEU A 178 22.58 -11.71 -2.14
C LEU A 178 23.47 -10.52 -2.55
N PRO A 179 23.00 -9.55 -3.36
CA PRO A 179 23.80 -8.37 -3.69
C PRO A 179 24.14 -7.48 -2.50
N GLN A 180 23.48 -7.66 -1.35
CA GLN A 180 23.66 -6.88 -0.12
C GLN A 180 24.61 -7.56 0.89
N THR A 181 25.39 -8.54 0.43
CA THR A 181 26.36 -9.24 1.27
C THR A 181 27.49 -8.29 1.68
N ASN A 182 27.76 -8.17 2.98
CA ASN A 182 28.83 -7.32 3.50
C ASN A 182 30.23 -7.94 3.25
N GLU A 183 31.28 -7.20 3.59
CA GLU A 183 32.68 -7.60 3.42
C GLU A 183 33.04 -8.93 4.12
N ASN A 184 32.30 -9.31 5.16
CA ASN A 184 32.48 -10.57 5.89
C ASN A 184 31.74 -11.76 5.25
N GLY A 185 31.10 -11.57 4.09
CA GLY A 185 30.31 -12.60 3.44
C GLY A 185 28.97 -12.88 4.14
N ILE A 186 28.43 -11.91 4.89
CA ILE A 186 27.19 -12.04 5.67
C ILE A 186 26.15 -11.04 5.17
N ILE A 187 24.90 -11.48 5.07
CA ILE A 187 23.76 -10.59 4.81
C ILE A 187 23.16 -10.16 6.15
N ASP A 188 23.17 -8.86 6.44
CA ASP A 188 22.47 -8.29 7.61
C ASP A 188 20.99 -8.05 7.25
N ILE A 189 20.11 -8.87 7.82
CA ILE A 189 18.66 -8.81 7.66
C ILE A 189 18.08 -7.92 8.76
N ASN A 190 17.64 -6.71 8.38
CA ASN A 190 17.03 -5.74 9.27
C ASN A 190 15.51 -5.92 9.26
N LEU A 191 14.94 -6.10 10.45
CA LEU A 191 13.51 -6.25 10.66
C LEU A 191 12.89 -4.96 11.17
N GLN A 192 11.85 -4.53 10.46
CA GLN A 192 10.90 -3.55 10.95
C GLN A 192 9.74 -4.30 11.63
N LEU A 193 9.64 -4.15 12.94
CA LEU A 193 8.55 -4.69 13.76
C LEU A 193 7.33 -3.77 13.69
N HIS A 194 6.14 -4.37 13.70
CA HIS A 194 4.88 -3.64 13.72
C HIS A 194 3.83 -4.34 14.58
N THR A 195 3.09 -3.54 15.36
CA THR A 195 1.92 -4.01 16.10
C THR A 195 0.84 -2.93 16.18
N ASP A 196 -0.40 -3.34 16.00
CA ASP A 196 -1.59 -2.50 16.12
C ASP A 196 -2.83 -3.38 16.36
N GLY A 197 -3.91 -2.80 16.87
CA GLY A 197 -5.16 -3.50 17.17
C GLY A 197 -6.25 -3.28 16.12
N VAL A 198 -6.83 -4.36 15.61
CA VAL A 198 -7.97 -4.30 14.67
C VAL A 198 -9.21 -5.00 15.22
N GLU A 199 -10.36 -4.35 15.11
CA GLU A 199 -11.65 -4.96 15.44
C GLU A 199 -12.09 -5.97 14.37
N ILE A 200 -12.55 -7.16 14.79
CA ILE A 200 -12.95 -8.22 13.84
C ILE A 200 -14.26 -7.87 13.12
N THR A 201 -15.17 -7.17 13.80
CA THR A 201 -16.34 -6.51 13.20
C THR A 201 -16.60 -5.20 13.91
N LYS A 202 -17.20 -4.24 13.20
CA LYS A 202 -17.62 -2.94 13.73
C LYS A 202 -18.61 -3.01 14.91
N SER A 203 -19.14 -4.19 15.21
CA SER A 203 -20.15 -4.42 16.25
C SER A 203 -19.69 -5.40 17.34
N SER A 204 -18.48 -5.96 17.23
CA SER A 204 -17.93 -6.89 18.20
C SER A 204 -16.90 -6.18 19.07
N LYS A 205 -16.84 -6.56 20.35
CA LYS A 205 -15.75 -6.13 21.24
C LYS A 205 -14.44 -6.87 20.96
N LEU A 206 -14.48 -8.00 20.25
CA LEU A 206 -13.29 -8.80 19.94
C LEU A 206 -12.34 -8.04 19.00
N LYS A 207 -11.07 -8.04 19.39
CA LYS A 207 -9.94 -7.42 18.71
C LYS A 207 -8.85 -8.44 18.43
N ILE A 208 -8.20 -8.28 17.28
CA ILE A 208 -7.01 -9.01 16.90
C ILE A 208 -5.83 -8.07 16.96
N TRP A 209 -4.74 -8.53 17.55
CA TRP A 209 -3.48 -7.80 17.65
C TRP A 209 -2.37 -8.68 17.06
N PRO A 210 -1.94 -8.45 15.82
CA PRO A 210 -0.74 -9.08 15.29
C PRO A 210 0.52 -8.38 15.83
N LEU A 211 1.54 -9.18 16.16
CA LEU A 211 2.93 -8.76 16.17
C LEU A 211 3.53 -9.29 14.88
N SER A 212 4.01 -8.39 14.03
CA SER A 212 4.48 -8.71 12.69
C SER A 212 5.81 -8.03 12.38
N ALA A 213 6.49 -8.52 11.37
CA ALA A 213 7.73 -7.94 10.87
C ALA A 213 7.79 -7.95 9.34
N VAL A 214 8.55 -7.03 8.78
CA VAL A 214 8.97 -7.04 7.38
C VAL A 214 10.48 -6.87 7.28
N ILE A 215 11.09 -7.41 6.22
CA ILE A 215 12.53 -7.28 5.98
C ILE A 215 12.81 -5.98 5.21
N GLU A 216 13.47 -5.03 5.85
CA GLU A 216 13.76 -3.72 5.27
C GLU A 216 14.66 -3.80 4.03
N ASN A 217 15.53 -4.81 3.97
CA ASN A 217 16.41 -5.04 2.82
C ASN A 217 15.65 -5.29 1.50
N LEU A 218 14.36 -5.65 1.56
CA LEU A 218 13.57 -5.93 0.37
C LEU A 218 12.99 -4.65 -0.27
N PRO A 219 12.86 -4.60 -1.61
CA PRO A 219 12.20 -3.49 -2.30
C PRO A 219 10.75 -3.29 -1.83
N GLY A 220 10.26 -2.05 -1.70
CA GLY A 220 8.98 -1.74 -1.05
C GLY A 220 7.78 -2.63 -1.43
N LYS A 221 7.48 -2.80 -2.72
CA LYS A 221 6.38 -3.67 -3.19
C LYS A 221 6.58 -5.14 -2.81
N ILE A 222 7.82 -5.63 -2.82
CA ILE A 222 8.17 -7.00 -2.47
C ILE A 222 8.14 -7.17 -0.93
N ARG A 223 8.69 -6.20 -0.20
CA ARG A 223 8.74 -6.13 1.27
C ARG A 223 7.37 -6.32 1.91
N ILE A 224 6.37 -5.56 1.45
CA ILE A 224 5.03 -5.57 2.03
C ILE A 224 4.10 -6.61 1.38
N SER A 225 4.58 -7.38 0.38
CA SER A 225 3.79 -8.46 -0.18
C SER A 225 3.39 -9.44 0.93
N LYS A 226 2.14 -9.91 0.92
CA LYS A 226 1.59 -10.76 1.98
C LYS A 226 2.43 -12.02 2.26
N SER A 227 3.15 -12.56 1.27
CA SER A 227 4.03 -13.73 1.46
C SER A 227 5.37 -13.39 2.15
N ASN A 228 5.74 -12.11 2.20
CA ASN A 228 6.98 -11.63 2.83
C ASN A 228 6.72 -10.95 4.19
N VAL A 229 5.46 -10.73 4.57
CA VAL A 229 5.10 -10.30 5.92
C VAL A 229 5.26 -11.47 6.89
N ILE A 230 6.14 -11.31 7.86
CA ILE A 230 6.42 -12.30 8.91
C ILE A 230 5.44 -12.05 10.05
N ILE A 231 4.54 -13.01 10.32
CA ILE A 231 3.69 -12.97 11.51
C ILE A 231 4.45 -13.67 12.64
N ILE A 232 4.64 -12.95 13.75
CA ILE A 232 5.35 -13.44 14.94
C ILE A 232 4.34 -14.01 15.94
N ALA A 233 3.28 -13.25 16.23
CA ALA A 233 2.21 -13.67 17.12
C ALA A 233 0.88 -13.01 16.73
N ILE A 234 -0.24 -13.62 17.10
CA ILE A 234 -1.58 -13.05 16.96
C ILE A 234 -2.33 -13.20 18.29
N HIS A 235 -2.62 -12.10 18.95
CA HIS A 235 -3.45 -12.06 20.15
C HIS A 235 -4.92 -11.83 19.76
N LEU A 236 -5.83 -12.51 20.44
CA LEU A 236 -7.28 -12.42 20.27
C LEU A 236 -7.97 -12.30 21.63
N SER A 237 -8.62 -11.16 21.88
CA SER A 237 -9.41 -10.90 23.09
C SER A 237 -10.33 -9.69 22.87
N ASP A 238 -11.21 -9.39 23.83
CA ASP A 238 -11.91 -8.11 23.90
C ASP A 238 -11.11 -7.02 24.64
N LYS A 239 -9.98 -7.38 25.25
CA LYS A 239 -9.03 -6.50 25.93
C LYS A 239 -7.76 -6.26 25.09
N THR A 240 -6.96 -5.29 25.50
CA THR A 240 -5.59 -5.10 24.97
C THR A 240 -4.70 -6.26 25.41
N PRO A 241 -3.68 -6.64 24.62
CA PRO A 241 -2.75 -7.70 25.00
C PRO A 241 -2.02 -7.38 26.31
N ASP A 242 -1.77 -8.41 27.13
CA ASP A 242 -0.61 -8.38 28.02
C ASP A 242 0.64 -8.46 27.15
N PHE A 243 1.27 -7.30 26.91
CA PHE A 243 2.44 -7.20 26.06
C PHE A 243 3.66 -7.96 26.58
N LYS A 244 3.72 -8.26 27.89
CA LYS A 244 4.78 -9.09 28.45
C LYS A 244 4.67 -10.51 27.90
N ALA A 245 3.52 -11.16 28.13
CA ALA A 245 3.25 -12.51 27.64
C ALA A 245 3.25 -12.56 26.10
N PHE A 246 2.77 -11.49 25.45
CA PHE A 246 2.71 -11.40 23.99
C PHE A 246 4.09 -11.36 23.31
N CYS A 247 5.10 -10.75 23.96
CA CYS A 247 6.45 -10.63 23.41
C CYS A 247 7.44 -11.69 23.94
N GLU A 248 7.16 -12.30 25.09
CA GLU A 248 8.10 -13.17 25.82
C GLU A 248 8.70 -14.29 24.95
N ARG A 249 7.84 -15.04 24.22
CA ARG A 249 8.30 -16.12 23.34
C ARG A 249 9.21 -15.60 22.24
N PHE A 250 8.83 -14.48 21.64
CA PHE A 250 9.59 -13.87 20.55
C PHE A 250 10.97 -13.44 21.02
N VAL A 251 11.05 -12.72 22.14
CA VAL A 251 12.33 -12.25 22.69
C VAL A 251 13.23 -13.41 23.08
N ARG A 252 12.68 -14.43 23.76
CA ARG A 252 13.44 -15.60 24.21
C ARG A 252 14.01 -16.41 23.05
N ASP A 253 13.23 -16.61 21.99
CA ASP A 253 13.60 -17.48 20.87
C ASP A 253 14.37 -16.71 19.77
N PHE A 254 14.53 -15.39 19.89
CA PHE A 254 15.20 -14.56 18.88
C PHE A 254 16.68 -14.95 18.74
N ASN A 255 17.08 -15.41 17.56
CA ASN A 255 18.47 -15.77 17.28
C ASN A 255 19.21 -14.64 16.54
N SER A 256 20.00 -13.87 17.29
CA SER A 256 20.87 -12.81 16.77
C SER A 256 22.20 -13.32 16.18
N GLY A 257 22.46 -14.63 16.26
CA GLY A 257 23.65 -15.27 15.73
C GLY A 257 23.68 -15.35 14.20
N ILE A 258 24.84 -15.75 13.66
CA ILE A 258 24.98 -16.03 12.23
C ILE A 258 24.27 -17.34 11.90
N GLN A 259 23.39 -17.29 10.91
CA GLN A 259 22.61 -18.41 10.41
C GLN A 259 23.06 -18.77 9.00
N VAL A 260 22.85 -20.04 8.63
CA VAL A 260 23.32 -20.61 7.36
C VAL A 260 22.15 -21.16 6.55
N LEU A 261 22.14 -20.82 5.26
CA LEU A 261 21.20 -21.28 4.26
C LEU A 261 21.94 -21.95 3.11
N PHE A 262 21.37 -23.04 2.60
CA PHE A 262 21.81 -23.67 1.37
C PHE A 262 20.87 -23.25 0.24
N HIS A 263 21.43 -22.83 -0.89
CA HIS A 263 20.67 -22.50 -2.09
C HIS A 263 21.27 -23.15 -3.33
N ARG A 264 20.42 -23.53 -4.28
CA ARG A 264 20.85 -24.04 -5.59
C ARG A 264 21.09 -22.89 -6.55
N VAL A 265 22.16 -22.98 -7.33
CA VAL A 265 22.44 -22.09 -8.46
C VAL A 265 22.03 -22.85 -9.72
N ASN A 266 20.95 -22.41 -10.37
CA ASN A 266 20.28 -23.11 -11.48
C ASN A 266 19.69 -24.47 -11.07
N ASP A 267 18.93 -25.11 -11.97
CA ASP A 267 18.31 -26.44 -11.73
C ASP A 267 19.34 -27.59 -11.61
N ASP A 268 20.64 -27.27 -11.62
CA ASP A 268 21.71 -28.25 -11.52
C ASP A 268 22.00 -28.60 -10.05
N ILE A 269 21.80 -29.88 -9.70
CA ILE A 269 21.87 -30.40 -8.33
C ILE A 269 23.29 -30.28 -7.75
N LEU A 270 24.31 -30.16 -8.61
CA LEU A 270 25.72 -30.21 -8.25
C LEU A 270 26.32 -28.88 -7.76
N GLN A 271 25.61 -27.75 -7.86
CA GLN A 271 26.09 -26.44 -7.40
C GLN A 271 25.23 -25.86 -6.27
N THR A 272 25.38 -26.42 -5.06
CA THR A 272 24.82 -25.82 -3.84
C THR A 272 25.78 -24.80 -3.25
N ARG A 273 25.33 -23.56 -3.08
CA ARG A 273 26.08 -22.49 -2.40
C ARG A 273 25.54 -22.26 -1.00
N THR A 274 26.46 -21.83 -0.13
CA THR A 274 26.17 -21.49 1.25
C THR A 274 26.02 -19.99 1.40
N VAL A 275 24.94 -19.54 2.04
CA VAL A 275 24.66 -18.13 2.32
C VAL A 275 24.61 -17.95 3.84
N LYS A 276 25.36 -16.97 4.34
CA LYS A 276 25.35 -16.58 5.76
C LYS A 276 24.50 -15.33 5.94
N TYR A 277 23.65 -15.31 6.94
CA TYR A 277 22.84 -14.14 7.28
C TYR A 277 22.74 -13.95 8.78
N ARG A 278 22.47 -12.72 9.21
CA ARG A 278 22.23 -12.35 10.60
C ARG A 278 20.95 -11.53 10.68
N VAL A 279 20.12 -11.77 11.68
CA VAL A 279 18.85 -11.07 11.85
C VAL A 279 18.99 -10.03 12.96
N ARG A 280 18.48 -8.81 12.72
CA ARG A 280 18.43 -7.71 13.69
C ARG A 280 17.05 -7.06 13.64
N CYS A 281 16.62 -6.51 14.77
CA CYS A 281 15.46 -5.62 14.83
C CYS A 281 15.99 -4.19 14.91
N ASN A 282 15.59 -3.35 13.96
CA ASN A 282 16.13 -1.99 13.81
C ASN A 282 15.04 -0.92 13.85
N MET A 283 13.79 -1.36 13.85
CA MET A 283 12.67 -0.44 13.81
C MET A 283 11.43 -1.05 14.43
N LEU A 284 10.68 -0.22 15.13
CA LEU A 284 9.38 -0.52 15.69
C LEU A 284 8.38 0.55 15.24
N THR A 285 7.26 0.11 14.66
CA THR A 285 6.20 0.99 14.17
C THR A 285 4.82 0.56 14.67
N GLY A 286 3.92 1.52 14.80
CA GLY A 286 2.59 1.31 15.36
C GLY A 286 1.94 2.65 15.70
N ASP A 287 0.68 2.61 16.12
CA ASP A 287 0.05 3.80 16.68
C ASP A 287 0.67 4.15 18.05
N ILE A 288 0.47 5.39 18.50
CA ILE A 288 1.09 5.88 19.76
C ILE A 288 0.71 4.99 20.96
N PRO A 289 -0.58 4.62 21.17
CA PRO A 289 -0.96 3.67 22.22
C PRO A 289 -0.25 2.32 22.16
N ALA A 290 -0.15 1.68 20.99
CA ALA A 290 0.48 0.38 20.83
C ALA A 290 1.98 0.45 21.14
N ILE A 291 2.68 1.44 20.56
CA ILE A 291 4.11 1.68 20.79
C ILE A 291 4.40 1.88 22.28
N ARG A 292 3.61 2.74 22.95
CA ARG A 292 3.83 3.00 24.38
C ARG A 292 3.55 1.78 25.24
N SER A 293 2.59 0.93 24.86
CA SER A 293 2.24 -0.27 25.60
C SER A 293 3.31 -1.37 25.45
N ILE A 294 3.79 -1.63 24.22
CA ILE A 294 4.84 -2.64 23.98
C ILE A 294 6.20 -2.23 24.57
N LEU A 295 6.49 -0.93 24.64
CA LEU A 295 7.71 -0.39 25.27
C LEU A 295 7.59 -0.20 26.79
N ASN A 296 6.47 -0.61 27.40
CA ASN A 296 6.20 -0.47 28.83
C ASN A 296 6.36 0.99 29.35
N LEU A 297 5.79 1.93 28.60
CA LEU A 297 5.73 3.36 28.94
C LEU A 297 4.36 3.73 29.53
N GLN A 298 4.27 4.88 30.19
CA GLN A 298 2.98 5.45 30.63
C GLN A 298 2.07 5.74 29.43
N GLY A 299 0.77 5.90 29.64
CA GLY A 299 -0.15 6.25 28.55
C GLY A 299 0.22 7.59 27.86
N HIS A 300 -0.26 7.80 26.63
CA HIS A 300 0.09 8.97 25.80
C HIS A 300 -0.29 10.33 26.41
N ALA A 301 -1.23 10.36 27.36
CA ALA A 301 -1.67 11.58 28.05
C ALA A 301 -0.87 11.89 29.33
N CYS A 302 0.23 11.17 29.60
CA CYS A 302 1.11 11.44 30.73
C CYS A 302 1.87 12.77 30.57
N GLN A 303 2.49 13.23 31.66
CA GLN A 303 3.28 14.46 31.68
C GLN A 303 4.38 14.46 30.61
N TYR A 304 5.13 13.36 30.46
CA TYR A 304 6.17 13.17 29.44
C TYR A 304 5.70 12.20 28.34
N GLY A 305 4.75 12.66 27.51
CA GLY A 305 4.13 11.86 26.46
C GLY A 305 4.97 11.64 25.21
N CYS A 306 6.02 12.44 24.97
CA CYS A 306 6.93 12.23 23.85
C CYS A 306 8.01 11.19 24.20
N ILE A 307 8.29 10.26 23.28
CA ILE A 307 9.33 9.23 23.43
C ILE A 307 10.70 9.78 22.99
N HIS A 308 10.72 10.76 22.09
CA HIS A 308 11.95 11.28 21.45
C HIS A 308 12.60 12.45 22.20
N CYS A 309 11.88 13.16 23.07
CA CYS A 309 12.45 14.25 23.85
C CYS A 309 11.84 14.35 25.25
N TYR A 310 12.38 15.25 26.07
CA TYR A 310 11.91 15.53 27.43
C TYR A 310 10.85 16.66 27.50
N CYS A 311 10.08 16.87 26.43
CA CYS A 311 8.96 17.84 26.45
C CYS A 311 7.93 17.47 27.51
N GLU A 312 7.74 18.37 28.46
CA GLU A 312 6.69 18.30 29.46
C GLU A 312 5.36 18.83 28.91
N SER A 313 4.26 18.12 29.16
CA SER A 313 2.94 18.57 28.76
C SER A 313 2.30 19.51 29.78
N VAL A 314 1.70 20.59 29.29
CA VAL A 314 0.95 21.55 30.11
C VAL A 314 -0.55 21.32 29.93
N THR A 315 -1.29 21.28 31.04
CA THR A 315 -2.75 21.30 30.97
C THR A 315 -3.24 22.73 30.84
N ALA A 316 -3.90 23.05 29.73
CA ALA A 316 -4.47 24.39 29.49
C ALA A 316 -5.93 24.29 29.07
N ARG A 317 -6.73 25.31 29.40
CA ARG A 317 -8.11 25.41 28.92
C ARG A 317 -8.11 25.79 27.44
N SER A 318 -8.83 25.04 26.61
CA SER A 318 -9.02 25.33 25.20
C SER A 318 -9.55 26.76 24.99
N VAL A 319 -8.88 27.51 24.12
CA VAL A 319 -9.25 28.91 23.81
C VAL A 319 -10.61 28.99 23.10
N PHE A 320 -11.05 27.89 22.48
CA PHE A 320 -12.35 27.79 21.82
C PHE A 320 -13.42 27.09 22.67
N GLY A 321 -13.17 26.86 23.97
CA GLY A 321 -14.18 26.38 24.92
C GLY A 321 -14.31 24.86 25.06
N ASN A 322 -13.43 24.07 24.42
CA ASN A 322 -13.48 22.60 24.42
C ASN A 322 -12.90 21.94 25.69
N GLY A 323 -13.07 22.54 26.87
CA GLY A 323 -12.55 22.03 28.15
C GLY A 323 -11.01 22.12 28.27
N ASN A 324 -10.44 21.36 29.20
CA ASN A 324 -8.99 21.30 29.42
C ASN A 324 -8.33 20.31 28.46
N LYS A 325 -7.14 20.66 27.95
CA LYS A 325 -6.34 19.87 27.02
C LYS A 325 -4.90 19.78 27.48
N ARG A 326 -4.25 18.66 27.18
CA ARG A 326 -2.79 18.51 27.29
C ARG A 326 -2.15 19.09 26.05
N THR A 327 -1.21 20.01 26.26
CA THR A 327 -0.51 20.77 25.23
C THR A 327 0.97 20.43 25.26
N TYR A 328 1.57 20.36 24.07
CA TYR A 328 2.97 20.04 23.85
C TYR A 328 3.53 21.11 22.91
N VAL A 329 4.56 21.85 23.35
CA VAL A 329 5.26 22.85 22.53
C VAL A 329 6.15 22.19 21.48
N SER A 330 6.66 22.93 20.49
CA SER A 330 7.58 22.42 19.46
C SER A 330 8.79 21.70 20.08
N SER A 331 9.29 20.63 19.43
CA SER A 331 10.47 19.90 19.91
C SER A 331 11.80 20.67 19.82
N GLU A 332 11.82 21.77 19.08
CA GLU A 332 13.01 22.60 18.77
C GLU A 332 13.87 22.97 19.99
N THR A 333 13.26 23.09 21.17
CA THR A 333 13.93 23.58 22.39
C THR A 333 14.21 22.47 23.41
N PHE A 334 13.91 21.21 23.09
CA PHE A 334 14.01 20.09 24.03
C PHE A 334 15.18 19.17 23.73
N ALA A 335 15.83 18.72 24.79
CA ALA A 335 16.83 17.66 24.69
C ALA A 335 16.19 16.37 24.15
N LEU A 336 16.85 15.79 23.15
CA LEU A 336 16.50 14.49 22.59
C LEU A 336 16.88 13.38 23.57
N ARG A 337 16.07 12.31 23.59
CA ARG A 337 16.38 11.10 24.36
C ARG A 337 17.27 10.19 23.54
N THR A 338 18.15 9.46 24.21
CA THR A 338 18.96 8.39 23.63
C THR A 338 18.64 7.07 24.32
N ASN A 339 19.10 5.96 23.76
CA ASN A 339 18.99 4.67 24.45
C ASN A 339 19.67 4.67 25.82
N ASP A 340 20.77 5.40 25.95
CA ASP A 340 21.47 5.54 27.22
C ASP A 340 20.67 6.37 28.23
N SER A 341 20.05 7.47 27.80
CA SER A 341 19.19 8.27 28.69
C SER A 341 17.93 7.49 29.11
N TYR A 342 17.36 6.68 28.22
CA TYR A 342 16.28 5.74 28.58
C TYR A 342 16.71 4.73 29.65
N LYS A 343 17.91 4.15 29.52
CA LYS A 343 18.47 3.22 30.52
C LYS A 343 18.73 3.91 31.86
N GLN A 344 19.14 5.18 31.85
CA GLN A 344 19.27 6.00 33.05
C GLN A 344 17.91 6.26 33.71
N ASP A 345 16.90 6.68 32.95
CA ASP A 345 15.53 6.90 33.44
C ASP A 345 14.96 5.61 34.09
N LEU A 346 15.20 4.46 33.45
CA LEU A 346 14.80 3.15 33.96
C LEU A 346 15.52 2.78 35.26
N ASN A 347 16.83 3.00 35.34
CA ASN A 347 17.62 2.73 36.53
C ASN A 347 17.22 3.64 37.69
N GLU A 348 16.97 4.93 37.42
CA GLU A 348 16.48 5.88 38.41
C GLU A 348 15.12 5.44 38.96
N MET A 349 14.18 5.10 38.07
CA MET A 349 12.86 4.59 38.43
C MET A 349 12.97 3.38 39.38
N THR A 350 13.81 2.41 39.00
CA THR A 350 14.00 1.16 39.76
C THR A 350 14.67 1.41 41.11
N THR A 351 15.78 2.17 41.14
CA THR A 351 16.56 2.44 42.35
C THR A 351 15.76 3.24 43.38
N ARG A 352 14.91 4.16 42.92
CA ARG A 352 14.06 4.99 43.78
C ARG A 352 12.71 4.37 44.09
N GLY A 353 12.38 3.21 43.52
CA GLY A 353 11.06 2.56 43.70
C GLY A 353 9.89 3.40 43.16
N LEU A 354 10.13 4.21 42.12
CA LEU A 354 9.09 5.04 41.51
C LEU A 354 8.18 4.19 40.62
N GLN A 355 6.92 4.60 40.45
CA GLN A 355 6.00 3.95 39.50
C GLN A 355 6.34 4.28 38.03
N ALA A 356 6.99 5.42 37.81
CA ALA A 356 7.56 5.82 36.53
C ALA A 356 8.59 6.94 36.71
N SER A 357 9.55 7.06 35.78
CA SER A 357 10.42 8.23 35.62
C SER A 357 10.36 8.73 34.18
N PHE A 358 10.10 10.02 33.96
CA PHE A 358 9.95 10.64 32.63
C PHE A 358 9.08 9.86 31.63
N GLY A 359 8.02 9.20 32.12
CA GLY A 359 7.11 8.39 31.31
C GLY A 359 7.52 6.93 31.12
N VAL A 360 8.70 6.50 31.59
CA VAL A 360 9.15 5.10 31.60
C VAL A 360 8.56 4.37 32.80
N LYS A 361 7.81 3.28 32.60
CA LYS A 361 7.29 2.44 33.71
C LYS A 361 8.16 1.22 33.99
N GLY A 362 8.93 0.78 33.02
CA GLY A 362 9.79 -0.38 33.14
C GLY A 362 10.52 -0.67 31.85
N MET A 363 11.26 -1.78 31.85
CA MET A 363 11.95 -2.27 30.66
C MET A 363 10.94 -2.56 29.55
N SER A 364 11.31 -2.23 28.31
CA SER A 364 10.59 -2.61 27.10
C SER A 364 10.31 -4.11 27.09
N TYR A 365 9.11 -4.52 26.65
CA TYR A 365 8.79 -5.94 26.49
C TYR A 365 9.53 -6.59 25.31
N LEU A 366 10.21 -5.79 24.48
CA LEU A 366 11.14 -6.24 23.45
C LEU A 366 12.60 -6.31 23.96
N ALA A 367 12.86 -5.99 25.23
CA ALA A 367 14.18 -5.95 25.83
C ALA A 367 15.18 -5.14 24.98
N ASP A 368 16.44 -5.59 24.88
CA ASP A 368 17.49 -4.95 24.07
C ASP A 368 17.36 -5.24 22.55
N LEU A 369 16.28 -5.89 22.08
CA LEU A 369 16.05 -6.06 20.63
C LEU A 369 15.75 -4.73 19.94
N ILE A 370 15.26 -3.73 20.68
CA ILE A 370 14.92 -2.38 20.19
C ILE A 370 15.55 -1.38 21.13
N LYS A 371 16.30 -0.42 20.58
CA LYS A 371 16.82 0.73 21.31
C LYS A 371 15.77 1.82 21.41
N VAL A 372 15.51 2.33 22.61
CA VAL A 372 14.44 3.32 22.83
C VAL A 372 15.06 4.70 23.08
N PRO A 373 14.77 5.74 22.29
CA PRO A 373 13.82 5.80 21.17
C PRO A 373 14.44 5.55 19.79
N GLU A 374 15.74 5.26 19.70
CA GLU A 374 16.49 5.24 18.43
C GLU A 374 15.87 4.31 17.37
N ASP A 375 15.33 3.17 17.76
CA ASP A 375 14.68 2.21 16.85
C ASP A 375 13.15 2.40 16.79
N VAL A 376 12.59 3.48 17.33
CA VAL A 376 11.15 3.74 17.36
C VAL A 376 10.79 4.77 16.30
N ALA A 377 10.01 4.39 15.29
CA ALA A 377 9.63 5.33 14.23
C ALA A 377 8.31 6.06 14.54
N ILE A 378 8.17 7.28 14.02
CA ILE A 378 6.92 8.02 14.03
C ILE A 378 6.18 7.77 12.71
N ASP A 379 5.11 6.98 12.77
CA ASP A 379 4.31 6.71 11.59
C ASP A 379 3.52 7.96 11.12
N TYR A 380 3.75 8.38 9.87
CA TYR A 380 3.05 9.53 9.30
C TYR A 380 1.58 9.24 9.00
N PHE A 381 1.18 7.98 8.80
CA PHE A 381 -0.22 7.64 8.57
C PHE A 381 -1.08 8.01 9.79
N HIS A 382 -0.73 7.56 10.99
CA HIS A 382 -1.46 7.90 12.21
C HIS A 382 -1.17 9.31 12.74
N THR A 383 0.07 9.78 12.60
CA THR A 383 0.53 11.03 13.24
C THR A 383 0.24 12.26 12.39
N VAL A 384 0.50 12.20 11.07
CA VAL A 384 0.25 13.31 10.12
C VAL A 384 -1.15 13.20 9.54
N LEU A 385 -1.42 12.15 8.76
CA LEU A 385 -2.63 12.05 7.93
C LEU A 385 -3.90 11.97 8.78
N LEU A 386 -3.95 11.04 9.74
CA LEU A 386 -5.07 10.90 10.68
C LEU A 386 -4.95 11.81 11.91
N GLY A 387 -3.96 12.70 11.92
CA GLY A 387 -3.75 13.70 12.97
C GLY A 387 -4.06 15.11 12.45
N PRO A 388 -3.14 16.08 12.64
CA PRO A 388 -3.35 17.48 12.26
C PRO A 388 -3.84 17.71 10.82
N PHE A 389 -3.39 16.91 9.84
CA PHE A 389 -3.83 17.08 8.45
C PHE A 389 -5.35 16.89 8.30
N LYS A 390 -5.88 15.74 8.75
CA LYS A 390 -7.33 15.47 8.74
C LYS A 390 -8.10 16.49 9.57
N GLU A 391 -7.62 16.82 10.76
CA GLU A 391 -8.26 17.79 11.65
C GLU A 391 -8.45 19.15 10.96
N ASP A 392 -7.39 19.67 10.31
CA ASP A 392 -7.41 21.00 9.72
C ASP A 392 -8.19 21.03 8.40
N ILE A 393 -8.19 19.95 7.62
CA ILE A 393 -9.10 19.82 6.47
C ILE A 393 -10.56 19.84 6.92
N LEU A 394 -10.90 19.09 7.97
CA LEU A 394 -12.27 19.09 8.52
C LEU A 394 -12.67 20.47 9.05
N ARG A 395 -11.75 21.21 9.68
CA ARG A 395 -11.95 22.60 10.10
C ARG A 395 -12.29 23.50 8.90
N ILE A 396 -11.48 23.46 7.85
CA ILE A 396 -11.70 24.25 6.63
C ILE A 396 -13.06 23.91 5.99
N VAL A 397 -13.40 22.63 5.90
CA VAL A 397 -14.62 22.18 5.21
C VAL A 397 -15.88 22.48 6.04
N ASN A 398 -15.88 22.24 7.35
CA ASN A 398 -17.07 22.33 8.19
C ASN A 398 -17.29 23.69 8.86
N SER A 399 -16.28 24.57 8.90
CA SER A 399 -16.12 25.78 9.74
C SER A 399 -15.31 25.56 11.01
N TYR A 400 -14.62 26.61 11.46
CA TYR A 400 -13.78 26.60 12.65
C TYR A 400 -13.65 27.99 13.28
N MET A 401 -13.15 28.04 14.51
CA MET A 401 -12.76 29.28 15.17
C MET A 401 -11.27 29.51 14.97
N SER A 402 -10.89 30.75 14.66
CA SER A 402 -9.51 31.20 14.51
C SER A 402 -9.23 32.35 15.46
N LEU A 403 -7.99 32.48 15.91
CA LEU A 403 -7.50 33.74 16.45
C LEU A 403 -7.26 34.73 15.32
N ASN A 404 -7.67 35.97 15.54
CA ASN A 404 -7.29 37.11 14.73
C ASN A 404 -6.61 38.14 15.64
N LYS A 405 -5.45 38.63 15.23
CA LYS A 405 -4.68 39.67 15.93
C LYS A 405 -4.82 40.97 15.15
N GLU A 406 -5.87 41.72 15.45
CA GLU A 406 -6.04 43.08 14.93
C GLU A 406 -5.71 44.09 16.03
N ASN A 407 -4.82 45.04 15.75
CA ASN A 407 -4.44 46.14 16.65
C ASN A 407 -4.05 45.67 18.07
N SER A 408 -3.26 44.60 18.17
CA SER A 408 -2.81 43.99 19.44
C SER A 408 -3.91 43.42 20.35
N VAL A 409 -5.16 43.34 19.87
CA VAL A 409 -6.27 42.67 20.56
C VAL A 409 -6.48 41.29 19.92
N VAL A 410 -6.36 40.24 20.73
CA VAL A 410 -6.65 38.86 20.30
C VAL A 410 -8.16 38.64 20.35
N LYS A 411 -8.78 38.41 19.19
CA LYS A 411 -10.21 38.07 19.09
C LYS A 411 -10.38 36.70 18.45
N THR A 412 -11.39 35.97 18.92
CA THR A 412 -11.81 34.72 18.30
C THR A 412 -12.82 35.02 17.18
N VAL A 413 -12.52 34.60 15.96
CA VAL A 413 -13.36 34.81 14.77
C VAL A 413 -13.81 33.47 14.21
N LYS A 414 -15.10 33.38 13.82
CA LYS A 414 -15.61 32.19 13.13
C LYS A 414 -15.28 32.27 11.65
N VAL A 415 -14.55 31.28 11.15
CA VAL A 415 -14.29 31.08 9.73
C VAL A 415 -15.37 30.16 9.15
N PRO A 416 -16.17 30.59 8.16
CA PRO A 416 -17.20 29.76 7.57
C PRO A 416 -16.59 28.58 6.81
N GLY A 417 -17.33 27.47 6.77
CA GLY A 417 -16.96 26.27 6.01
C GLY A 417 -17.23 26.42 4.52
N PHE A 418 -17.08 25.31 3.80
CA PHE A 418 -17.28 25.28 2.36
C PHE A 418 -18.76 25.38 1.96
N ILE A 419 -18.99 26.01 0.81
CA ILE A 419 -20.30 26.11 0.15
C ILE A 419 -20.41 25.17 -1.05
N ASP A 420 -21.63 24.97 -1.58
CA ASP A 420 -21.93 24.03 -2.66
C ASP A 420 -21.04 24.20 -3.90
N ARG A 421 -20.67 25.44 -4.24
CA ARG A 421 -19.76 25.72 -5.37
C ARG A 421 -18.38 25.07 -5.17
N GLN A 422 -17.83 25.11 -3.96
CA GLN A 422 -16.52 24.52 -3.65
C GLN A 422 -16.60 22.99 -3.65
N PHE A 423 -17.67 22.42 -3.08
CA PHE A 423 -17.93 20.98 -3.14
C PHE A 423 -18.06 20.47 -4.59
N SER A 424 -18.83 21.20 -5.41
CA SER A 424 -19.05 20.88 -6.82
C SER A 424 -17.76 20.99 -7.64
N HIS A 425 -16.97 22.05 -7.43
CA HIS A 425 -15.68 22.23 -8.08
C HIS A 425 -14.73 21.07 -7.76
N PHE A 426 -14.60 20.70 -6.48
CA PHE A 426 -13.74 19.60 -6.06
C PHE A 426 -14.18 18.27 -6.69
N LYS A 427 -15.48 17.96 -6.61
CA LYS A 427 -16.04 16.74 -7.18
C LYS A 427 -15.74 16.64 -8.68
N GLN A 428 -16.02 17.71 -9.42
CA GLN A 428 -15.78 17.78 -10.86
C GLN A 428 -14.29 17.59 -11.19
N ALA A 429 -13.38 18.25 -10.45
CA ALA A 429 -11.94 18.09 -10.63
C ALA A 429 -11.50 16.62 -10.50
N ILE A 430 -11.94 15.93 -9.47
CA ILE A 430 -11.59 14.51 -9.26
C ILE A 430 -12.20 13.62 -10.38
N GLU A 431 -13.44 13.91 -10.79
CA GLU A 431 -14.11 13.20 -11.88
C GLU A 431 -13.43 13.40 -13.24
N MET A 432 -12.78 14.54 -13.49
CA MET A 432 -12.02 14.83 -14.72
C MET A 432 -10.57 14.34 -14.66
N SER A 433 -10.00 14.12 -13.48
CA SER A 433 -8.58 13.77 -13.29
C SER A 433 -8.24 12.33 -13.71
N ILE A 434 -7.07 12.14 -14.34
CA ILE A 434 -6.62 10.87 -14.91
C ILE A 434 -5.70 10.17 -13.91
N PHE A 435 -6.24 9.14 -13.25
CA PHE A 435 -5.52 8.32 -12.29
C PHE A 435 -4.95 7.04 -12.94
N PRO A 436 -3.65 6.75 -12.73
CA PRO A 436 -2.99 5.53 -13.18
C PRO A 436 -3.55 4.24 -12.55
N SER A 437 -3.15 3.09 -13.09
CA SER A 437 -3.63 1.77 -12.66
C SER A 437 -3.30 1.40 -11.21
N GLU A 438 -2.29 2.03 -10.60
CA GLU A 438 -1.92 1.84 -9.19
C GLU A 438 -2.99 2.40 -8.24
N PHE A 439 -3.79 3.37 -8.69
CA PHE A 439 -4.83 4.02 -7.89
C PHE A 439 -6.15 3.23 -7.94
N LYS A 440 -6.18 2.09 -7.23
CA LYS A 440 -7.37 1.22 -7.16
C LYS A 440 -8.58 1.90 -6.50
N ARG A 441 -8.35 2.87 -5.61
CA ARG A 441 -9.39 3.72 -5.00
C ARG A 441 -9.20 5.16 -5.44
N LYS A 442 -10.21 5.72 -6.09
CA LYS A 442 -10.26 7.15 -6.42
C LYS A 442 -10.63 7.96 -5.18
N LEU A 443 -10.23 9.24 -5.16
CA LEU A 443 -10.70 10.20 -4.15
C LEU A 443 -12.23 10.33 -4.22
N LYS A 444 -12.89 10.32 -3.07
CA LYS A 444 -14.33 10.61 -2.95
C LYS A 444 -14.59 12.12 -2.89
N PRO A 445 -15.82 12.60 -3.08
CA PRO A 445 -16.17 13.99 -2.83
C PRO A 445 -15.90 14.41 -1.38
N LEU A 446 -15.66 15.71 -1.14
CA LEU A 446 -15.45 16.26 0.22
C LEU A 446 -16.70 16.13 1.12
N THR A 447 -17.88 15.90 0.55
CA THR A 447 -19.10 15.61 1.33
C THR A 447 -19.06 14.25 2.05
N GLU A 448 -18.08 13.40 1.73
CA GLU A 448 -17.93 12.05 2.29
C GLU A 448 -16.67 11.89 3.15
N LEU A 449 -16.06 12.99 3.62
CA LEU A 449 -14.81 12.99 4.39
C LEU A 449 -14.85 12.08 5.63
N ASP A 450 -15.99 11.94 6.30
CA ASP A 450 -16.15 11.04 7.44
C ASP A 450 -15.91 9.56 7.08
N SER A 451 -16.06 9.20 5.81
CA SER A 451 -15.86 7.85 5.28
C SER A 451 -14.48 7.64 4.64
N TYR A 452 -13.63 8.66 4.61
CA TYR A 452 -12.30 8.57 4.02
C TYR A 452 -11.43 7.59 4.80
N LYS A 453 -10.80 6.68 4.06
CA LYS A 453 -9.75 5.78 4.53
C LYS A 453 -8.38 6.45 4.42
N GLY A 454 -7.37 5.88 5.07
CA GLY A 454 -6.01 6.41 5.07
C GLY A 454 -5.46 6.76 3.67
N ILE A 455 -5.67 5.88 2.69
CA ILE A 455 -5.19 6.10 1.32
C ILE A 455 -5.87 7.30 0.65
N GLU A 456 -7.11 7.60 1.02
CA GLU A 456 -7.85 8.77 0.51
C GLU A 456 -7.30 10.05 1.14
N TRP A 457 -6.96 10.05 2.44
CA TRP A 457 -6.26 11.15 3.09
C TRP A 457 -4.87 11.41 2.49
N LYS A 458 -4.11 10.34 2.21
CA LYS A 458 -2.82 10.44 1.52
C LYS A 458 -2.98 11.09 0.14
N ASN A 459 -3.90 10.59 -0.68
CA ASN A 459 -4.13 11.13 -2.02
C ASN A 459 -4.62 12.58 -1.98
N LEU A 460 -5.40 12.95 -0.96
CA LEU A 460 -5.83 14.33 -0.73
C LEU A 460 -4.61 15.22 -0.48
N MET A 461 -3.70 14.84 0.43
CA MET A 461 -2.48 15.58 0.76
C MET A 461 -1.53 15.71 -0.44
N LEU A 462 -1.26 14.59 -1.13
CA LEU A 462 -0.28 14.54 -2.21
C LEU A 462 -0.75 15.27 -3.47
N TYR A 463 -2.03 15.13 -3.82
CA TYR A 463 -2.51 15.54 -5.13
C TYR A 463 -3.53 16.64 -5.05
N ALA A 464 -4.64 16.44 -4.33
CA ALA A 464 -5.74 17.40 -4.36
C ALA A 464 -5.42 18.69 -3.60
N LEU A 465 -4.66 18.64 -2.51
CA LEU A 465 -4.31 19.81 -1.69
C LEU A 465 -3.49 20.87 -2.48
N PRO A 466 -2.37 20.52 -3.14
CA PRO A 466 -1.60 21.51 -3.89
C PRO A 466 -2.29 21.95 -5.19
N THR A 467 -3.27 21.19 -5.71
CA THR A 467 -3.87 21.41 -7.04
C THR A 467 -5.31 21.92 -7.05
N VAL A 468 -6.24 21.15 -6.50
CA VAL A 468 -7.68 21.43 -6.54
C VAL A 468 -8.05 22.33 -5.36
N MET A 469 -7.49 22.06 -4.19
CA MET A 469 -7.76 22.86 -3.00
C MET A 469 -7.21 24.27 -3.12
N SER A 470 -6.13 24.52 -3.88
CA SER A 470 -5.64 25.88 -4.14
C SER A 470 -6.67 26.75 -4.83
N ASP A 471 -7.51 26.17 -5.70
CA ASP A 471 -8.53 26.90 -6.45
C ASP A 471 -9.74 27.27 -5.58
N ILE A 472 -10.03 26.49 -4.53
CA ILE A 472 -11.22 26.64 -3.69
C ILE A 472 -10.93 27.21 -2.29
N CYS A 473 -9.71 27.10 -1.77
CA CYS A 473 -9.31 27.61 -0.45
C CYS A 473 -8.83 29.07 -0.53
N ASN A 474 -9.77 29.97 -0.76
CA ASN A 474 -9.53 31.41 -0.86
C ASN A 474 -10.17 32.18 0.31
N GLY A 475 -9.95 33.50 0.35
CA GLY A 475 -10.51 34.39 1.38
C GLY A 475 -10.09 34.01 2.80
N THR A 476 -11.08 33.86 3.69
CA THR A 476 -10.88 33.61 5.12
C THR A 476 -10.30 32.22 5.45
N SER A 477 -10.40 31.25 4.52
CA SER A 477 -9.82 29.92 4.69
C SER A 477 -8.34 29.83 4.29
N LYS A 478 -7.84 30.83 3.54
CA LYS A 478 -6.47 30.84 2.97
C LYS A 478 -5.37 30.66 4.03
N PRO A 479 -5.40 31.31 5.22
CA PRO A 479 -4.30 31.20 6.18
C PRO A 479 -4.08 29.76 6.65
N LEU A 480 -5.12 29.07 7.12
CA LEU A 480 -5.01 27.68 7.55
C LEU A 480 -4.67 26.74 6.38
N TYR A 481 -5.20 27.02 5.18
CA TYR A 481 -4.82 26.26 3.98
C TYR A 481 -3.31 26.34 3.69
N LEU A 482 -2.70 27.53 3.77
CA LEU A 482 -1.26 27.69 3.56
C LEU A 482 -0.43 26.96 4.63
N VAL A 483 -0.88 26.97 5.88
CA VAL A 483 -0.27 26.18 6.96
C VAL A 483 -0.33 24.68 6.63
N ILE A 484 -1.48 24.16 6.21
CA ILE A 484 -1.61 22.75 5.80
C ILE A 484 -0.73 22.43 4.58
N LEU A 485 -0.65 23.34 3.61
CA LEU A 485 0.21 23.20 2.44
C LEU A 485 1.70 23.16 2.84
N SER A 486 2.10 23.94 3.84
CA SER A 486 3.45 23.92 4.41
C SER A 486 3.79 22.58 5.07
N LEU A 487 2.87 22.04 5.87
CA LEU A 487 3.01 20.68 6.42
C LEU A 487 3.17 19.64 5.32
N ALA A 488 2.25 19.65 4.36
CA ALA A 488 2.25 18.70 3.26
C ALA A 488 3.57 18.78 2.48
N ASN A 489 4.07 19.98 2.19
CA ASN A 489 5.32 20.19 1.49
C ASN A 489 6.51 19.51 2.19
N ALA A 490 6.73 19.82 3.48
CA ALA A 490 7.83 19.24 4.24
C ALA A 490 7.73 17.71 4.34
N VAL A 491 6.53 17.19 4.60
CA VAL A 491 6.27 15.74 4.67
C VAL A 491 6.52 15.07 3.31
N ILE A 492 6.07 15.67 2.20
CA ILE A 492 6.27 15.12 0.85
C ILE A 492 7.75 15.08 0.48
N VAL A 493 8.55 16.07 0.89
CA VAL A 493 10.00 16.03 0.70
C VAL A 493 10.62 14.85 1.48
N LEU A 494 10.19 14.64 2.73
CA LEU A 494 10.63 13.52 3.57
C LEU A 494 10.14 12.14 3.09
N MET A 495 9.19 12.11 2.14
CA MET A 495 8.68 10.89 1.50
C MET A 495 9.50 10.46 0.27
N LYS A 496 10.48 11.24 -0.20
CA LYS A 496 11.35 10.83 -1.33
C LYS A 496 12.11 9.56 -0.98
N ASP A 497 12.40 8.73 -2.00
CA ASP A 497 13.21 7.52 -1.82
C ASP A 497 14.64 7.87 -1.35
N ASN A 498 15.21 8.95 -1.88
CA ASN A 498 16.56 9.45 -1.59
C ASN A 498 16.50 10.90 -1.10
N VAL A 499 16.10 11.10 0.16
CA VAL A 499 16.13 12.42 0.81
C VAL A 499 17.57 12.72 1.22
N ASN A 500 18.12 13.87 0.82
CA ASN A 500 19.47 14.25 1.26
C ASN A 500 19.45 15.10 2.55
N ALA A 501 20.60 15.23 3.22
CA ALA A 501 20.73 15.93 4.50
C ALA A 501 20.24 17.39 4.47
N MET A 502 20.44 18.09 3.34
CA MET A 502 19.98 19.48 3.19
C MET A 502 18.45 19.57 3.05
N GLU A 503 17.83 18.64 2.34
CA GLU A 503 16.37 18.51 2.27
C GLU A 503 15.77 18.16 3.63
N ILE A 504 16.40 17.25 4.38
CA ILE A 504 16.00 16.90 5.75
C ILE A 504 16.05 18.13 6.66
N LYS A 505 17.17 18.86 6.67
CA LYS A 505 17.34 20.08 7.48
C LYS A 505 16.29 21.14 7.15
N LYS A 506 16.08 21.43 5.87
CA LYS A 506 15.06 22.40 5.44
C LYS A 506 13.64 21.94 5.82
N SER A 507 13.35 20.64 5.73
CA SER A 507 12.08 20.09 6.16
C SER A 507 11.90 20.24 7.67
N GLN A 508 12.96 20.05 8.47
CA GLN A 508 12.93 20.27 9.92
C GLN A 508 12.56 21.72 10.27
N GLU A 509 13.24 22.68 9.65
CA GLU A 509 12.97 24.12 9.84
C GLU A 509 11.53 24.48 9.42
N GLN A 510 11.05 23.90 8.32
CA GLN A 510 9.68 24.09 7.86
C GLN A 510 8.64 23.47 8.80
N LEU A 511 8.92 22.31 9.41
CA LEU A 511 8.01 21.67 10.38
C LEU A 511 7.93 22.47 11.70
N TYR A 512 9.03 23.05 12.16
CA TYR A 512 9.01 23.98 13.31
C TYR A 512 8.21 25.25 13.00
N GLN A 513 8.38 25.81 11.81
CA GLN A 513 7.60 26.96 11.38
C GLN A 513 6.12 26.62 11.25
N TRP A 514 5.79 25.49 10.61
CA TRP A 514 4.41 25.00 10.50
C TRP A 514 3.75 24.90 11.88
N PHE A 515 4.45 24.35 12.87
CA PHE A 515 3.92 24.24 14.23
C PHE A 515 3.60 25.63 14.82
N THR A 516 4.50 26.59 14.62
CA THR A 516 4.34 27.98 15.08
C THR A 516 3.16 28.66 14.39
N ASP A 517 3.07 28.56 13.06
CA ASP A 517 2.00 29.19 12.28
C ASP A 517 0.63 28.57 12.59
N ARG A 518 0.57 27.24 12.75
CA ARG A 518 -0.65 26.54 13.16
C ARG A 518 -1.11 27.00 14.54
N THR A 519 -0.18 27.17 15.47
CA THR A 519 -0.45 27.67 16.83
C THR A 519 -0.88 29.14 16.80
N ALA A 520 -0.38 29.96 15.89
CA ALA A 520 -0.83 31.35 15.75
C ALA A 520 -2.31 31.48 15.36
N ILE A 521 -2.84 30.52 14.58
CA ILE A 521 -4.24 30.48 14.12
C ILE A 521 -5.14 29.82 15.16
N LEU A 522 -4.69 28.73 15.77
CA LEU A 522 -5.54 27.82 16.55
C LEU A 522 -5.18 27.76 18.04
N ASP A 523 -4.15 28.48 18.47
CA ASP A 523 -3.63 28.50 19.85
C ASP A 523 -3.35 27.09 20.39
N ASN A 524 -3.57 26.87 21.69
CA ASN A 524 -3.42 25.59 22.35
C ASN A 524 -4.23 24.42 21.75
N ASP A 525 -5.24 24.68 20.91
CA ASP A 525 -5.95 23.66 20.15
C ASP A 525 -5.10 23.08 18.99
N ALA A 526 -3.97 23.70 18.65
CA ALA A 526 -2.98 23.17 17.71
C ALA A 526 -1.91 22.29 18.37
N MET A 527 -1.68 22.44 19.67
CA MET A 527 -0.48 21.93 20.35
C MET A 527 -0.66 20.48 20.85
N THR A 528 -1.16 19.58 19.99
CA THR A 528 -1.41 18.18 20.36
C THR A 528 -0.10 17.38 20.40
N LEU A 529 -0.10 16.22 21.08
CA LEU A 529 1.05 15.30 21.07
C LEU A 529 1.48 14.92 19.65
N LYS A 530 0.50 14.69 18.75
CA LYS A 530 0.78 14.40 17.34
C LYS A 530 1.45 15.57 16.65
N ALA A 531 0.99 16.81 16.87
CA ALA A 531 1.62 18.00 16.31
C ALA A 531 3.07 18.17 16.80
N HIS A 532 3.33 17.88 18.08
CA HIS A 532 4.69 17.84 18.62
C HIS A 532 5.52 16.72 17.97
N GLN A 533 4.99 15.50 17.83
CA GLN A 533 5.71 14.40 17.17
C GLN A 533 6.05 14.69 15.70
N ILE A 534 5.20 15.44 15.00
CA ILE A 534 5.50 15.89 13.63
C ILE A 534 6.79 16.70 13.58
N THR A 535 7.11 17.47 14.62
CA THR A 535 8.35 18.26 14.70
C THR A 535 9.61 17.41 14.89
N HIS A 536 9.50 16.09 15.06
CA HIS A 536 10.64 15.15 15.08
C HIS A 536 10.84 14.40 13.76
N LEU A 537 9.94 14.53 12.77
CA LEU A 537 9.96 13.66 11.58
C LEU A 537 11.28 13.71 10.80
N ALA A 538 11.93 14.86 10.70
CA ALA A 538 13.16 14.97 9.95
C ALA A 538 14.30 14.20 10.63
N GLU A 539 14.41 14.26 11.96
CA GLU A 539 15.35 13.46 12.76
C GLU A 539 15.10 11.96 12.57
N ILE A 540 13.83 11.54 12.59
CA ILE A 540 13.46 10.13 12.36
C ILE A 540 13.83 9.68 10.94
N VAL A 541 13.65 10.54 9.94
CA VAL A 541 14.02 10.26 8.54
C VAL A 541 15.53 10.21 8.34
N GLU A 542 16.29 11.04 9.06
CA GLU A 542 17.75 10.97 9.05
C GLU A 542 18.25 9.59 9.51
N ARG A 543 17.57 8.98 10.48
CA ARG A 543 17.92 7.68 11.04
C ARG A 543 17.40 6.49 10.22
N HIS A 544 16.15 6.55 9.76
CA HIS A 544 15.45 5.41 9.18
C HIS A 544 15.19 5.53 7.67
N GLY A 545 15.59 6.64 7.05
CA GLY A 545 15.30 6.95 5.66
C GLY A 545 13.87 7.42 5.44
N SER A 546 13.39 7.30 4.19
CA SER A 546 12.08 7.80 3.75
C SER A 546 10.92 7.41 4.68
N LEU A 547 10.00 8.36 4.93
CA LEU A 547 8.74 8.10 5.66
C LEU A 547 7.93 6.93 5.06
N CYS A 548 8.07 6.71 3.77
CA CYS A 548 7.36 5.66 3.04
C CYS A 548 7.89 4.25 3.35
N HIS A 549 9.10 4.12 3.87
CA HIS A 549 9.71 2.82 4.17
C HIS A 549 9.11 2.15 5.39
N TYR A 550 8.53 2.93 6.30
CA TYR A 550 8.11 2.45 7.60
C TYR A 550 6.70 2.85 8.01
N SER A 551 5.87 3.27 7.06
CA SER A 551 4.50 3.64 7.36
C SER A 551 3.64 2.44 7.79
N CYS A 552 2.65 2.69 8.63
CA CYS A 552 1.76 1.65 9.14
C CYS A 552 0.61 1.28 8.16
N PHE A 553 0.66 1.75 6.92
CA PHE A 553 -0.32 1.37 5.89
C PHE A 553 -0.36 -0.14 5.64
N PHE A 554 0.80 -0.82 5.66
CA PHE A 554 0.86 -2.28 5.51
C PHE A 554 0.26 -2.99 6.72
N GLY A 555 0.45 -2.44 7.92
CA GLY A 555 -0.09 -2.95 9.19
C GLY A 555 -1.62 -2.95 9.21
N GLU A 556 -2.21 -1.80 8.86
CA GLU A 556 -3.67 -1.66 8.69
C GLU A 556 -4.20 -2.62 7.61
N GLY A 557 -3.45 -2.77 6.51
CA GLY A 557 -3.73 -3.75 5.47
C GLY A 557 -3.68 -5.20 5.97
N LEU A 558 -2.67 -5.56 6.78
CA LEU A 558 -2.52 -6.88 7.39
C LEU A 558 -3.71 -7.18 8.31
N GLY A 559 -4.05 -6.28 9.23
CA GLY A 559 -5.19 -6.42 10.14
C GLY A 559 -6.49 -6.67 9.37
N TYR A 560 -6.78 -5.87 8.34
CA TYR A 560 -7.94 -6.09 7.48
C TYR A 560 -7.92 -7.45 6.76
N ASN A 561 -6.76 -7.91 6.28
CA ASN A 561 -6.65 -9.22 5.64
C ASN A 561 -6.89 -10.38 6.63
N LEU A 562 -6.34 -10.30 7.85
CA LEU A 562 -6.55 -11.30 8.89
C LEU A 562 -8.05 -11.40 9.26
N THR A 563 -8.74 -10.27 9.43
CA THR A 563 -10.19 -10.30 9.74
C THR A 563 -11.04 -10.92 8.63
N ARG A 564 -10.59 -10.85 7.36
CA ARG A 564 -11.25 -11.52 6.21
C ARG A 564 -11.01 -13.03 6.15
N MET A 565 -9.89 -13.51 6.71
CA MET A 565 -9.61 -14.95 6.79
C MET A 565 -10.49 -15.67 7.81
N ILE A 566 -11.15 -14.91 8.71
CA ILE A 566 -12.04 -15.45 9.73
C ILE A 566 -13.49 -15.36 9.24
N SER A 567 -14.09 -16.53 9.00
CA SER A 567 -15.51 -16.62 8.65
C SER A 567 -16.38 -16.66 9.91
N LEU A 568 -16.03 -17.51 10.87
CA LEU A 568 -16.68 -17.62 12.17
C LEU A 568 -15.91 -16.82 13.22
N LYS A 569 -16.41 -15.64 13.56
CA LYS A 569 -15.74 -14.62 14.38
C LYS A 569 -15.99 -14.84 15.88
N THR A 570 -15.57 -15.99 16.40
CA THR A 570 -15.66 -16.35 17.82
C THR A 570 -14.27 -16.56 18.43
N LEU A 571 -14.15 -16.37 19.75
CA LEU A 571 -12.89 -16.54 20.48
C LEU A 571 -12.27 -17.95 20.24
N ASP A 572 -13.11 -18.99 20.30
CA ASP A 572 -12.63 -20.38 20.22
C ASP A 572 -12.22 -20.84 18.82
N LYS A 573 -12.77 -20.23 17.76
CA LYS A 573 -12.59 -20.71 16.37
C LYS A 573 -11.71 -19.81 15.52
N SER A 574 -11.49 -18.55 15.92
CA SER A 574 -10.83 -17.57 15.04
C SER A 574 -9.35 -17.87 14.81
N LEU A 575 -8.59 -18.21 15.85
CA LEU A 575 -7.15 -18.50 15.72
C LEU A 575 -6.87 -19.78 14.92
N ASN A 576 -7.68 -20.83 15.10
CA ASN A 576 -7.55 -22.06 14.29
C ASN A 576 -7.86 -21.79 12.80
N GLN A 577 -8.89 -20.98 12.49
CA GLN A 577 -9.16 -20.54 11.13
C GLN A 577 -7.97 -19.76 10.55
N LEU A 578 -7.39 -18.83 11.32
CA LEU A 578 -6.21 -18.08 10.90
C LEU A 578 -5.03 -19.00 10.63
N LYS A 579 -4.68 -19.91 11.55
CA LYS A 579 -3.61 -20.90 11.38
C LYS A 579 -3.80 -21.67 10.06
N THR A 580 -5.00 -22.20 9.82
CA THR A 580 -5.31 -22.96 8.60
C THR A 580 -5.18 -22.09 7.34
N ARG A 581 -5.79 -20.90 7.32
CA ARG A 581 -5.82 -20.02 6.13
C ARG A 581 -4.46 -19.40 5.82
N LEU A 582 -3.66 -19.10 6.83
CA LEU A 582 -2.28 -18.64 6.65
C LEU A 582 -1.39 -19.76 6.09
N THR A 583 -1.58 -21.00 6.58
CA THR A 583 -0.89 -22.17 6.02
C THR A 583 -1.24 -22.35 4.54
N ASP A 584 -2.54 -22.38 4.23
CA ASP A 584 -3.05 -22.51 2.86
C ASP A 584 -2.43 -21.42 1.97
N TYR A 585 -2.42 -20.16 2.43
CA TYR A 585 -1.86 -19.03 1.70
C TYR A 585 -0.36 -19.22 1.40
N SER A 586 0.45 -19.54 2.40
CA SER A 586 1.90 -19.69 2.22
C SER A 586 2.26 -20.86 1.30
N VAL A 587 1.54 -21.97 1.44
CA VAL A 587 1.69 -23.15 0.58
C VAL A 587 1.33 -22.83 -0.87
N ILE A 588 0.19 -22.18 -1.11
CA ILE A 588 -0.26 -21.79 -2.46
C ILE A 588 0.74 -20.85 -3.12
N ASN A 589 1.22 -19.82 -2.41
CA ASN A 589 2.21 -18.91 -2.99
C ASN A 589 3.53 -19.61 -3.30
N SER A 590 3.99 -20.53 -2.45
CA SER A 590 5.22 -21.27 -2.74
C SER A 590 5.09 -22.10 -4.02
N ILE A 591 3.92 -22.67 -4.30
CA ILE A 591 3.65 -23.41 -5.54
C ILE A 591 3.61 -22.47 -6.74
N ILE A 592 2.91 -21.33 -6.62
CA ILE A 592 2.86 -20.32 -7.69
C ILE A 592 4.26 -19.76 -7.99
N ASP A 593 5.07 -19.48 -6.97
CA ASP A 593 6.44 -18.99 -7.14
C ASP A 593 7.31 -20.03 -7.88
N GLN A 594 7.10 -21.33 -7.63
CA GLN A 594 7.77 -22.40 -8.36
C GLN A 594 7.32 -22.45 -9.83
N MET A 595 6.02 -22.24 -10.11
CA MET A 595 5.52 -22.10 -11.48
C MET A 595 6.17 -20.94 -12.22
N GLU A 596 6.18 -19.76 -11.60
CA GLU A 596 6.70 -18.54 -12.22
C GLU A 596 8.21 -18.59 -12.47
N LYS A 597 8.94 -19.45 -11.76
CA LYS A 597 10.36 -19.72 -12.04
C LYS A 597 10.56 -20.67 -13.22
N LYS A 598 9.61 -21.59 -13.46
CA LYS A 598 9.66 -22.54 -14.59
C LYS A 598 9.23 -21.90 -15.91
N VAL A 599 8.31 -20.95 -15.88
CA VAL A 599 7.89 -20.19 -17.07
C VAL A 599 8.79 -18.95 -17.19
N PRO A 600 9.59 -18.79 -18.26
CA PRO A 600 10.41 -17.59 -18.44
C PRO A 600 9.55 -16.33 -18.30
N ARG A 601 10.01 -15.36 -17.50
CA ARG A 601 9.43 -14.01 -17.49
C ARG A 601 9.82 -13.32 -18.81
N GLU A 602 9.25 -13.76 -19.92
CA GLU A 602 9.28 -12.96 -21.13
C GLU A 602 8.47 -11.70 -20.84
N SER A 603 9.14 -10.54 -20.89
CA SER A 603 8.49 -9.27 -21.16
C SER A 603 7.52 -9.54 -22.31
N LYS A 604 6.21 -9.32 -22.13
CA LYS A 604 5.23 -9.59 -23.18
C LYS A 604 5.57 -8.72 -24.39
N SER A 605 6.38 -9.27 -25.28
CA SER A 605 6.75 -8.66 -26.54
C SER A 605 5.53 -8.68 -27.43
N ILE A 606 5.37 -7.61 -28.19
CA ILE A 606 4.37 -7.55 -29.25
C ILE A 606 5.09 -7.49 -30.58
N ASP A 607 4.37 -7.80 -31.65
CA ASP A 607 4.88 -7.60 -32.99
C ASP A 607 5.28 -6.13 -33.18
N THR A 608 6.53 -5.90 -33.56
CA THR A 608 7.11 -4.55 -33.63
C THR A 608 6.47 -3.81 -34.80
N ARG A 609 5.75 -2.72 -34.49
CA ARG A 609 5.09 -1.91 -35.52
C ARG A 609 6.13 -1.32 -36.48
N MET A 610 5.87 -1.39 -37.80
CA MET A 610 6.79 -0.89 -38.83
C MET A 610 7.25 0.55 -38.58
N CYS A 611 6.33 1.45 -38.21
CA CYS A 611 6.66 2.85 -37.94
C CYS A 611 7.62 3.06 -36.76
N VAL A 612 7.59 2.17 -35.76
CA VAL A 612 8.50 2.18 -34.61
C VAL A 612 9.87 1.65 -35.03
N ARG A 613 9.89 0.54 -35.77
CA ARG A 613 11.13 -0.04 -36.32
C ARG A 613 11.86 0.96 -37.21
N ASP A 614 11.15 1.57 -38.14
CA ASP A 614 11.71 2.57 -39.06
C ASP A 614 12.29 3.76 -38.27
N PHE A 615 11.55 4.27 -37.28
CA PHE A 615 12.03 5.35 -36.42
C PHE A 615 13.32 4.96 -35.65
N CYS A 616 13.38 3.74 -35.11
CA CYS A 616 14.56 3.25 -34.40
C CYS A 616 15.79 3.14 -35.31
N HIS A 617 15.65 2.57 -36.52
CA HIS A 617 16.78 2.48 -37.46
C HIS A 617 17.32 3.85 -37.89
N HIS A 618 16.45 4.85 -38.03
CA HIS A 618 16.90 6.22 -38.31
C HIS A 618 17.62 6.86 -37.12
N HIS A 619 17.24 6.53 -35.88
CA HIS A 619 17.76 7.17 -34.67
C HIS A 619 19.06 6.53 -34.15
N PHE A 620 19.16 5.19 -34.20
CA PHE A 620 20.32 4.46 -33.69
C PHE A 620 21.41 4.22 -34.74
N VAL A 621 21.19 4.63 -36.00
CA VAL A 621 22.17 4.63 -37.10
C VAL A 621 22.77 3.23 -37.36
N ASP A 622 21.94 2.19 -37.28
CA ASP A 622 22.30 0.84 -37.70
C ASP A 622 21.03 0.09 -38.17
N SER A 623 21.02 -0.27 -39.46
CA SER A 623 19.90 -0.96 -40.12
C SER A 623 19.81 -2.45 -39.77
N SER A 624 20.80 -3.00 -39.07
CA SER A 624 20.85 -4.41 -38.65
C SER A 624 20.34 -4.66 -37.23
N LEU A 625 20.00 -3.59 -36.48
CA LEU A 625 19.54 -3.69 -35.10
C LEU A 625 18.23 -4.46 -34.97
N GLU A 626 18.22 -5.46 -34.08
CA GLU A 626 17.00 -6.15 -33.69
C GLU A 626 16.20 -5.26 -32.74
N VAL A 627 15.02 -4.81 -33.20
CA VAL A 627 14.12 -3.93 -32.43
C VAL A 627 12.90 -4.72 -32.00
N GLN A 628 12.73 -4.88 -30.69
CA GLN A 628 11.57 -5.55 -30.11
C GLN A 628 10.71 -4.57 -29.31
N GLU A 629 9.44 -4.44 -29.68
CA GLU A 629 8.50 -3.59 -28.94
C GLU A 629 7.92 -4.33 -27.71
N ILE A 630 7.87 -3.65 -26.56
CA ILE A 630 7.43 -4.19 -25.27
C ILE A 630 6.02 -3.67 -24.95
N SER A 631 5.09 -4.57 -24.61
CA SER A 631 3.69 -4.19 -24.31
C SER A 631 3.50 -3.38 -23.02
N GLU A 632 4.30 -3.65 -22.01
CA GLU A 632 4.26 -3.00 -20.71
C GLU A 632 5.62 -3.06 -20.01
N PHE A 633 6.00 -1.99 -19.32
CA PHE A 633 7.29 -1.89 -18.63
C PHE A 633 7.11 -1.60 -17.15
N HIS A 634 7.88 -2.30 -16.31
CA HIS A 634 7.87 -2.10 -14.87
C HIS A 634 9.06 -1.24 -14.43
N PHE A 635 8.82 0.05 -14.18
CA PHE A 635 9.82 0.99 -13.66
C PHE A 635 9.61 1.18 -12.16
N LYS A 636 10.61 0.95 -11.29
CA LYS A 636 10.48 1.10 -9.82
C LYS A 636 9.16 0.53 -9.24
N SER A 637 8.75 -0.64 -9.71
CA SER A 637 7.46 -1.30 -9.40
C SER A 637 6.17 -0.67 -9.99
N TYR A 638 6.25 0.51 -10.63
CA TYR A 638 5.16 1.14 -11.38
C TYR A 638 4.96 0.48 -12.76
N LEU A 639 3.72 0.39 -13.22
CA LEU A 639 3.38 -0.15 -14.53
C LEU A 639 3.30 0.98 -15.55
N ILE A 640 4.17 1.01 -16.54
CA ILE A 640 4.11 1.96 -17.64
C ILE A 640 3.51 1.26 -18.86
N LYS A 641 2.46 1.86 -19.45
CA LYS A 641 1.85 1.38 -20.69
C LYS A 641 1.97 2.43 -21.77
N PRO A 642 2.59 2.10 -22.92
CA PRO A 642 2.62 3.01 -24.04
C PRO A 642 1.21 3.36 -24.51
N ALA A 643 1.04 4.57 -25.01
CA ALA A 643 -0.22 5.01 -25.60
C ALA A 643 -0.47 4.40 -26.99
N TYR A 644 0.56 3.82 -27.63
CA TYR A 644 0.51 3.23 -28.97
C TYR A 644 -0.14 4.20 -29.98
N ASP A 645 -1.40 3.96 -30.32
CA ASP A 645 -2.18 4.74 -31.31
C ASP A 645 -3.16 5.73 -30.68
N MET A 646 -3.09 5.93 -29.36
CA MET A 646 -3.85 6.95 -28.65
C MET A 646 -3.01 8.22 -28.41
N PRO A 647 -3.64 9.40 -28.25
CA PRO A 647 -2.96 10.61 -27.82
C PRO A 647 -2.16 10.37 -26.53
N PHE A 648 -2.79 9.70 -25.55
CA PHE A 648 -2.21 9.26 -24.30
C PHE A 648 -3.09 8.16 -23.66
N THR A 649 -2.54 7.46 -22.67
CA THR A 649 -3.28 6.59 -21.75
C THR A 649 -2.96 6.93 -20.30
N LYS A 650 -3.79 6.49 -19.35
CA LYS A 650 -3.59 6.75 -17.92
C LYS A 650 -2.26 6.26 -17.35
N ASP A 651 -1.58 5.33 -18.01
CA ASP A 651 -0.33 4.72 -17.55
C ASP A 651 0.88 5.15 -18.40
N SER A 652 0.72 6.18 -19.26
CA SER A 652 1.73 6.61 -20.22
C SER A 652 2.51 7.87 -19.83
N PHE A 653 2.17 8.54 -18.72
CA PHE A 653 2.82 9.79 -18.34
C PHE A 653 4.08 9.56 -17.50
N VAL A 654 5.19 10.18 -17.90
CA VAL A 654 6.47 10.12 -17.19
C VAL A 654 7.14 11.48 -17.11
N ALA A 655 7.89 11.71 -16.03
CA ALA A 655 8.85 12.79 -15.91
C ALA A 655 10.27 12.24 -16.07
N TYR A 656 11.11 12.91 -16.85
CA TYR A 656 12.45 12.42 -17.21
C TYR A 656 13.48 13.56 -17.24
N LYS A 657 14.76 13.19 -17.05
CA LYS A 657 15.88 14.12 -17.13
C LYS A 657 16.06 14.60 -18.57
N SER A 658 16.15 15.91 -18.77
CA SER A 658 16.42 16.53 -20.06
C SER A 658 17.21 17.82 -19.86
N ASP A 659 18.32 17.95 -20.58
CA ASP A 659 19.18 19.14 -20.51
C ASP A 659 18.57 20.33 -21.28
N GLN A 660 17.49 20.09 -22.05
CA GLN A 660 16.78 21.10 -22.83
C GLN A 660 15.58 21.71 -22.08
N SER A 661 15.29 21.27 -20.85
CA SER A 661 14.15 21.79 -20.07
C SER A 661 14.56 23.01 -19.25
N ASN A 662 13.77 24.08 -19.32
CA ASN A 662 13.87 25.22 -18.40
C ASN A 662 13.34 24.91 -16.99
N PHE A 663 12.78 23.72 -16.79
CA PHE A 663 12.25 23.22 -15.52
C PHE A 663 13.13 22.10 -14.96
N LYS A 664 12.94 21.71 -13.69
CA LYS A 664 13.73 20.64 -13.04
C LYS A 664 13.74 19.31 -13.80
N CYS A 665 12.72 19.04 -14.62
CA CYS A 665 12.67 17.91 -15.54
C CYS A 665 11.75 18.21 -16.73
N ALA A 666 11.74 17.32 -17.71
CA ALA A 666 10.77 17.31 -18.79
C ALA A 666 9.65 16.29 -18.50
N ILE A 667 8.51 16.46 -19.17
CA ILE A 667 7.36 15.54 -19.09
C ILE A 667 7.08 14.99 -20.48
N GLY A 668 6.70 13.73 -20.56
CA GLY A 668 6.32 13.12 -21.82
C GLY A 668 5.24 12.06 -21.69
N VAL A 669 4.61 11.79 -22.82
CA VAL A 669 3.73 10.64 -23.02
C VAL A 669 4.53 9.54 -23.68
N VAL A 670 4.59 8.37 -23.06
CA VAL A 670 5.24 7.17 -23.59
C VAL A 670 4.42 6.65 -24.77
N LYS A 671 5.03 6.68 -25.96
CA LYS A 671 4.41 6.24 -27.22
C LYS A 671 4.80 4.81 -27.58
N SER A 672 6.00 4.40 -27.20
CA SER A 672 6.51 3.04 -27.35
C SER A 672 7.62 2.77 -26.33
N VAL A 673 7.81 1.50 -25.98
CA VAL A 673 8.97 1.00 -25.23
C VAL A 673 9.62 -0.08 -26.09
N VAL A 674 10.91 0.05 -26.34
CA VAL A 674 11.66 -0.84 -27.24
C VAL A 674 12.89 -1.41 -26.56
N SER A 675 13.20 -2.67 -26.85
CA SER A 675 14.49 -3.28 -26.60
C SER A 675 15.33 -3.17 -27.86
N VAL A 676 16.54 -2.62 -27.73
CA VAL A 676 17.54 -2.51 -28.79
C VAL A 676 18.86 -2.99 -28.20
N ASP A 677 19.45 -4.04 -28.78
CA ASP A 677 20.67 -4.69 -28.30
C ASP A 677 20.68 -4.96 -26.79
N THR A 678 19.58 -5.53 -26.26
CA THR A 678 19.34 -5.83 -24.84
C THR A 678 19.17 -4.62 -23.90
N LYS A 679 19.31 -3.39 -24.41
CA LYS A 679 18.99 -2.16 -23.65
C LYS A 679 17.56 -1.71 -23.92
N ILE A 680 16.90 -1.24 -22.87
CA ILE A 680 15.51 -0.77 -22.95
C ILE A 680 15.48 0.75 -23.10
N TRP A 681 14.75 1.20 -24.11
CA TRP A 681 14.55 2.61 -24.45
C TRP A 681 13.07 2.97 -24.43
N MET A 682 12.76 4.23 -24.14
CA MET A 682 11.41 4.79 -24.26
C MET A 682 11.36 5.84 -25.35
N ILE A 683 10.34 5.73 -26.21
CA ILE A 683 10.02 6.74 -27.20
C ILE A 683 8.89 7.60 -26.65
N LEU A 684 9.17 8.88 -26.44
CA LEU A 684 8.27 9.82 -25.79
C LEU A 684 7.82 10.93 -26.74
N LYS A 685 6.58 11.38 -26.58
CA LYS A 685 6.14 12.70 -27.03
C LYS A 685 6.32 13.70 -25.87
N PRO A 686 7.24 14.67 -25.95
CA PRO A 686 7.38 15.71 -24.93
C PRO A 686 6.10 16.55 -24.82
N LEU A 687 5.73 16.92 -23.59
CA LEU A 687 4.64 17.85 -23.30
C LEU A 687 5.20 19.22 -22.94
N LYS A 688 4.50 20.28 -23.37
CA LYS A 688 4.88 21.65 -23.03
C LYS A 688 4.41 22.01 -21.63
N ILE A 689 5.36 22.50 -20.83
CA ILE A 689 5.12 22.96 -19.46
C ILE A 689 4.95 24.48 -19.51
N LYS A 690 3.81 24.97 -19.05
CA LYS A 690 3.52 26.39 -18.95
C LYS A 690 4.19 27.02 -17.73
N SER A 691 4.10 26.36 -16.59
CA SER A 691 4.56 26.86 -15.30
C SER A 691 4.64 25.74 -14.26
N THR A 692 5.27 26.00 -13.12
CA THR A 692 5.09 25.17 -11.93
C THR A 692 3.74 25.46 -11.27
N ILE A 693 3.38 24.68 -10.26
CA ILE A 693 2.16 24.94 -9.48
C ILE A 693 2.26 26.20 -8.62
N PHE A 694 3.47 26.63 -8.25
CA PHE A 694 3.67 27.82 -7.42
C PHE A 694 3.42 29.13 -8.14
N ASP A 695 3.60 29.15 -9.45
CA ASP A 695 3.34 30.35 -10.26
C ASP A 695 1.85 30.76 -10.25
N LYS A 696 0.98 29.89 -9.72
CA LYS A 696 -0.44 30.18 -9.47
C LYS A 696 -0.69 30.98 -8.19
N PHE A 697 0.27 31.00 -7.26
CA PHE A 697 0.15 31.74 -6.01
C PHE A 697 0.68 33.16 -6.26
N PRO A 698 -0.14 34.22 -6.01
CA PRO A 698 0.23 35.59 -6.37
C PRO A 698 1.49 36.07 -5.63
N VAL A 699 2.40 36.72 -6.37
CA VAL A 699 3.70 37.25 -5.89
C VAL A 699 3.55 38.36 -4.82
N ASN A 700 2.38 38.99 -4.73
CA ASN A 700 2.12 40.13 -3.82
C ASN A 700 1.61 39.76 -2.43
N SER A 701 1.57 38.48 -2.06
CA SER A 701 1.35 38.10 -0.66
C SER A 701 2.70 37.95 0.03
N ASN A 702 3.04 38.85 0.95
CA ASN A 702 4.05 38.67 2.00
C ASN A 702 3.65 37.51 2.95
N ASP A 703 3.30 36.35 2.39
CA ASP A 703 3.01 35.13 3.12
C ASP A 703 4.37 34.42 3.27
N ILE A 704 5.10 34.74 4.35
CA ILE A 704 6.39 34.10 4.75
C ILE A 704 6.33 32.56 4.61
N ILE A 705 5.14 32.00 4.78
CA ILE A 705 4.83 30.57 4.59
C ILE A 705 5.08 30.12 3.14
N LEU A 706 4.65 30.87 2.13
CA LEU A 706 4.83 30.54 0.71
C LEU A 706 6.30 30.58 0.29
N ASP A 707 7.07 31.54 0.78
CA ASP A 707 8.50 31.63 0.47
C ASP A 707 9.25 30.43 1.04
N ARG A 708 8.98 30.05 2.30
CA ARG A 708 9.53 28.83 2.90
C ARG A 708 9.12 27.56 2.18
N ILE A 709 7.86 27.49 1.73
CA ILE A 709 7.42 26.36 0.90
C ILE A 709 8.29 26.29 -0.37
N LYS A 710 8.53 27.40 -1.07
CA LYS A 710 9.35 27.42 -2.30
C LYS A 710 10.81 27.03 -2.06
N GLU A 711 11.37 27.27 -0.87
CA GLU A 711 12.77 26.94 -0.54
C GLU A 711 13.07 25.44 -0.48
N ASN A 712 12.05 24.59 -0.29
CA ASN A 712 12.22 23.18 -0.03
C ASN A 712 11.06 22.33 -0.55
N THR A 713 10.90 22.18 -1.86
CA THR A 713 9.64 21.62 -2.37
C THR A 713 9.75 20.58 -3.46
N MET A 714 8.93 19.55 -3.29
CA MET A 714 8.55 18.61 -4.33
C MET A 714 7.52 19.16 -5.31
N PHE A 715 6.81 20.24 -4.96
CA PHE A 715 5.84 20.88 -5.83
C PHE A 715 6.49 21.58 -7.04
N ASP A 716 7.82 21.76 -7.05
CA ASP A 716 8.56 22.13 -8.28
C ASP A 716 8.49 21.05 -9.36
N HIS A 717 8.10 19.82 -9.00
CA HIS A 717 7.82 18.73 -9.94
C HIS A 717 6.33 18.63 -10.30
N TYR A 718 5.49 19.55 -9.82
CA TYR A 718 4.07 19.63 -10.15
C TYR A 718 3.87 20.71 -11.21
N PHE A 719 3.53 20.28 -12.42
CA PHE A 719 3.62 21.12 -13.61
C PHE A 719 2.26 21.42 -14.19
N CYS A 720 2.01 22.70 -14.45
CA CYS A 720 0.86 23.13 -15.23
C CYS A 720 1.19 22.98 -16.72
N LEU A 721 0.41 22.18 -17.44
CA LEU A 721 0.61 21.95 -18.87
C LEU A 721 0.04 23.12 -19.68
N GLU A 722 0.62 23.39 -20.86
CA GLU A 722 0.01 24.32 -21.83
C GLU A 722 -1.25 23.74 -22.45
N GLU A 723 -1.25 22.43 -22.69
CA GLU A 723 -2.33 21.68 -23.31
C GLU A 723 -3.26 21.08 -22.23
N TYR A 724 -4.57 21.17 -22.45
CA TYR A 724 -5.56 20.45 -21.64
C TYR A 724 -5.66 19.00 -22.09
N MET A 725 -5.74 18.08 -21.13
CA MET A 725 -5.76 16.63 -21.34
C MET A 725 -7.11 16.04 -20.91
N PRO A 726 -8.15 16.11 -21.77
CA PRO A 726 -9.50 15.62 -21.47
C PRO A 726 -9.55 14.09 -21.40
N LYS A 727 -10.43 13.54 -20.55
CA LYS A 727 -10.58 12.08 -20.43
C LYS A 727 -11.12 11.43 -21.69
N GLU A 728 -11.92 12.17 -22.43
CA GLU A 728 -12.57 11.77 -23.67
C GLU A 728 -11.54 11.36 -24.74
N GLU A 729 -10.35 11.99 -24.72
CA GLU A 729 -9.24 11.66 -25.63
C GLU A 729 -8.58 10.32 -25.33
N MET A 730 -8.71 9.78 -24.12
CA MET A 730 -8.18 8.43 -23.80
C MET A 730 -8.91 7.32 -24.55
N THR A 731 -10.16 7.56 -24.96
CA THR A 731 -10.99 6.59 -25.69
C THR A 731 -11.15 6.96 -27.16
N ALA A 732 -10.58 8.08 -27.59
CA ALA A 732 -10.57 8.51 -28.97
C ALA A 732 -9.57 7.66 -29.78
N TYR A 733 -9.88 6.38 -29.96
CA TYR A 733 -9.16 5.53 -30.90
C TYR A 733 -9.30 6.15 -32.29
N ARG A 734 -8.18 6.54 -32.90
CA ARG A 734 -8.13 7.01 -34.29
C ARG A 734 -7.24 6.06 -35.09
N PRO A 735 -7.65 5.61 -36.29
CA PRO A 735 -6.87 4.66 -37.07
C PRO A 735 -5.44 5.15 -37.35
N MET A 736 -4.49 4.20 -37.26
CA MET A 736 -3.05 4.27 -37.56
C MET A 736 -2.57 5.59 -38.18
N SER A 737 -1.99 6.47 -37.36
CA SER A 737 -1.07 7.52 -37.84
C SER A 737 -0.47 8.41 -36.75
N TYR A 738 -0.83 8.30 -35.46
CA TYR A 738 -0.29 9.22 -34.45
C TYR A 738 1.23 9.14 -34.33
N PHE A 739 1.79 7.94 -34.19
CA PHE A 739 3.25 7.77 -34.12
C PHE A 739 3.94 8.32 -35.39
N ALA A 740 3.42 8.00 -36.57
CA ALA A 740 3.97 8.46 -37.84
C ALA A 740 3.83 9.98 -38.06
N LYS A 741 2.75 10.60 -37.57
CA LYS A 741 2.51 12.06 -37.62
C LYS A 741 3.34 12.82 -36.61
N GLU A 742 3.60 12.23 -35.44
CA GLU A 742 4.33 12.86 -34.34
C GLU A 742 5.84 12.59 -34.41
N LYS A 743 6.32 11.76 -35.34
CA LYS A 743 7.71 11.29 -35.40
C LYS A 743 8.77 12.40 -35.33
N SER A 744 8.51 13.57 -35.91
CA SER A 744 9.42 14.73 -35.87
C SER A 744 9.56 15.38 -34.49
N HIS A 745 8.66 15.05 -33.56
CA HIS A 745 8.61 15.58 -32.20
C HIS A 745 8.89 14.52 -31.15
N LEU A 746 9.15 13.26 -31.55
CA LEU A 746 9.45 12.19 -30.61
C LEU A 746 10.91 12.24 -30.18
N VAL A 747 11.15 11.92 -28.92
CA VAL A 747 12.49 11.78 -28.34
C VAL A 747 12.69 10.36 -27.85
N VAL A 748 13.91 9.87 -27.95
CA VAL A 748 14.32 8.57 -27.40
C VAL A 748 15.12 8.82 -26.14
N ILE A 749 14.74 8.14 -25.05
CA ILE A 749 15.48 8.21 -23.80
C ILE A 749 15.77 6.83 -23.26
N ASP A 750 16.90 6.70 -22.56
CA ASP A 750 17.20 5.52 -21.76
C ASP A 750 16.23 5.47 -20.57
N VAL A 751 15.77 4.26 -20.20
CA VAL A 751 14.87 4.08 -19.05
C VAL A 751 15.41 4.62 -17.73
N ASN A 752 16.73 4.70 -17.58
CA ASN A 752 17.40 5.28 -16.41
C ASN A 752 17.25 6.81 -16.33
N ALA A 753 16.89 7.48 -17.43
CA ALA A 753 16.59 8.91 -17.42
C ALA A 753 15.21 9.22 -16.80
N ILE A 754 14.35 8.21 -16.58
CA ILE A 754 13.05 8.39 -15.96
C ILE A 754 13.22 8.69 -14.48
N LEU A 755 12.56 9.75 -14.03
CA LEU A 755 12.54 10.16 -12.63
C LEU A 755 11.30 9.63 -11.93
N TYR A 756 10.13 9.87 -12.52
CA TYR A 756 8.83 9.55 -11.94
C TYR A 756 7.84 9.08 -13.01
N LYS A 757 6.99 8.12 -12.64
CA LYS A 757 5.68 7.97 -13.31
C LYS A 757 4.78 9.09 -12.82
N CYS A 758 3.91 9.61 -13.68
CA CYS A 758 3.06 10.75 -13.36
C CYS A 758 1.56 10.43 -13.48
N LEU A 759 0.74 11.28 -12.88
CA LEU A 759 -0.72 11.34 -13.05
C LEU A 759 -1.14 12.75 -13.48
N ILE A 760 -2.35 12.88 -14.02
CA ILE A 760 -2.89 14.19 -14.42
C ILE A 760 -4.06 14.57 -13.51
N ILE A 761 -3.97 15.72 -12.86
CA ILE A 761 -5.08 16.36 -12.17
C ILE A 761 -5.68 17.44 -13.08
N ASN A 762 -6.98 17.30 -13.37
CA ASN A 762 -7.72 18.27 -14.17
C ASN A 762 -8.59 19.14 -13.26
N THR A 763 -8.69 20.42 -13.60
CA THR A 763 -9.53 21.40 -12.88
C THR A 763 -10.69 21.88 -13.77
N PRO A 764 -11.82 22.33 -13.19
CA PRO A 764 -12.96 22.86 -13.94
C PRO A 764 -12.67 24.05 -14.86
N GLY A 765 -11.52 24.73 -14.68
CA GLY A 765 -11.07 25.79 -15.58
C GLY A 765 -10.26 25.29 -16.78
N GLU A 766 -10.45 24.02 -17.19
CA GLU A 766 -9.73 23.36 -18.30
C GLU A 766 -8.19 23.43 -18.18
N LYS A 767 -7.69 23.27 -16.95
CA LYS A 767 -6.24 23.18 -16.69
C LYS A 767 -5.87 21.76 -16.31
N SER A 768 -4.80 21.27 -16.92
CA SER A 768 -4.17 19.99 -16.59
C SER A 768 -2.87 20.21 -15.82
N ILE A 769 -2.74 19.48 -14.72
CA ILE A 769 -1.57 19.51 -13.85
C ILE A 769 -0.97 18.12 -13.79
N CYS A 770 0.26 17.99 -14.25
CA CYS A 770 1.01 16.75 -14.18
C CYS A 770 1.72 16.65 -12.81
N CYS A 771 1.44 15.57 -12.07
CA CYS A 771 1.98 15.34 -10.73
C CYS A 771 2.78 14.03 -10.69
N PRO A 772 3.96 13.99 -10.05
CA PRO A 772 4.71 12.76 -9.86
C PRO A 772 3.97 11.82 -8.91
N ILE A 773 4.01 10.52 -9.18
CA ILE A 773 3.47 9.52 -8.27
C ILE A 773 4.49 9.29 -7.16
N ILE A 774 4.07 9.44 -5.90
CA ILE A 774 4.92 9.33 -4.73
C ILE A 774 4.47 8.11 -3.91
N ALA A 775 5.36 7.11 -3.85
CA ALA A 775 5.26 5.92 -3.00
C ALA A 775 3.87 5.25 -2.95
N PRO A 776 3.28 4.75 -4.06
CA PRO A 776 1.94 4.16 -4.00
C PRO A 776 1.93 2.80 -3.28
N PHE A 777 3.09 2.18 -3.05
CA PHE A 777 3.25 0.82 -2.54
C PHE A 777 3.56 0.76 -1.05
N GLU A 778 2.76 1.44 -0.24
CA GLU A 778 2.84 1.38 1.23
C GLU A 778 1.77 0.46 1.85
N HIS A 779 0.90 -0.12 1.01
CA HIS A 779 -0.19 -1.01 1.42
C HIS A 779 -0.18 -2.33 0.63
N ASN A 780 -0.69 -3.39 1.25
CA ASN A 780 -0.69 -4.78 0.73
C ASN A 780 -1.76 -5.08 -0.32
#